data_AF-A0A1Y2C2H3-F1
#
_entry.id   AF-A0A1Y2C2H3-F1
#
_cell.length_a   1.000
_cell.length_b   1.000
_cell.length_c   1.000
_cell.angle_alpha   90.00
_cell.angle_beta   90.00
_cell.angle_gamma   90.00
#
_symmetry.space_group_name_H-M   'P 1'
#
loop_
_entity.id
_entity.type
_entity.pdbx_description
1 polymer ?
#
loop_
_entity_poly.entity_id
_entity_poly.type
_entity_poly.pdbx_seq_one_letter_code
_entity_poly.pdbx_strand_id
1 'polypeptide(L)'
;MHTHAEAEPLLTAPAPAPTEQTPPKPRLRRFHFLASFLVCGAMVLFAALLVDASCSGCLATRDPPPPPPPSFLWPMPSHVAAADVTALLSYKPRSFKVKVSNLNDKFIDNALSVLKKSLRAKHRNGHGKDYPISIHVDEPDKVKHAEDLVDANEGYELDVTAEGAFIKATNKIGVVYALQTLSQLITSSGSIVLTSIKDSPKFPYRGLLLDTARNYFSPKDIKRILDGMAFSKLNVLHWHLFDSQAFPIEWPLYPQIHTNSAYRDKSGSLKVYSKKEIKEIVEYAFERNIRVIPEFEVPGHNAVFGHVDESFVAGWNHTPWDEYCVQPPCGQAIVDKGEVVQLIDDLITDVGGWFRDPVVHVGHDEVNLKSWGDIDVKAMMRRFETELVGILEKNGKQYAGWDEIADLYGIEDLVPKDALVTIWRSPSTDRVKAALNAGFTNIVVGPSSHWYLDCSPSAPWCQSAWEKQNPSDTAYDIPGYLTHPGQWHNWTTVYSFDPLHDVPEPSVIKGGFGALWSETIKKHNIDRFLFPRLSVIGERLWSYDSVEYSAVDTKQRLERFRASLVNELEIDAAELGYLGNKEGMVYRPELCDGVEEGEGWQIGPQLEGNPVAEGTKGSYCSIARLYDTENNFGRIDSEGPSFRQKLILIEMLVARRFFQTSAVRRSQQTLKSTPIASSDFFVVSRDVHPTTGEPTGVVTVAFNSPKNLNAMTEPIGIEFQNLIRNTLSPDTSIRALILTGSDPYNPAPPSPAAPGKKPKPAAFSAGGDLKFLRARTQDLAHRNAEIMRDFYARFLSIRQAPFPTIAAINGHAVGAGACISLACDLRLMAGDNGAKIGFNFVKLGLTPGMGGSFMLPNLIGHQAASRLLLTGDLVSAQEAKELGLVLSVHDSKDLFQESLTLARKIAAASPVAVRGVVKTMRNGFEAQSGGIERALWREADTQAICYKSEDMTEGLDAIGEGRDPVFKNF
;
A
#
# COMPACT_ATOMS: atom_id res chain seq x y z
N MET A 1 -14.11 53.94 -22.54
CA MET A 1 -15.13 54.95 -22.19
C MET A 1 -15.94 54.42 -21.02
N HIS A 2 -16.14 55.24 -19.98
CA HIS A 2 -17.22 55.24 -18.96
C HIS A 2 -17.69 53.91 -18.32
N THR A 3 -17.46 53.60 -17.02
CA THR A 3 -17.89 54.23 -15.72
C THR A 3 -19.38 54.05 -15.39
N HIS A 4 -19.89 53.77 -14.17
CA HIS A 4 -19.41 53.51 -12.78
C HIS A 4 -20.45 52.53 -12.13
N ALA A 5 -20.22 51.69 -11.10
CA ALA A 5 -19.72 51.85 -9.70
C ALA A 5 -20.74 52.43 -8.67
N GLU A 6 -20.70 51.87 -7.44
CA GLU A 6 -21.35 52.30 -6.16
C GLU A 6 -22.91 52.22 -6.06
N ALA A 7 -23.60 51.94 -4.93
CA ALA A 7 -23.35 51.62 -3.49
C ALA A 7 -23.81 52.66 -2.43
N GLU A 8 -24.92 52.34 -1.72
CA GLU A 8 -25.42 52.90 -0.44
C GLU A 8 -25.78 54.43 -0.37
N PRO A 9 -26.60 54.93 0.61
CA PRO A 9 -26.20 55.10 2.02
C PRO A 9 -27.32 55.05 3.11
N LEU A 10 -27.01 55.56 4.31
CA LEU A 10 -27.59 55.32 5.65
C LEU A 10 -28.33 56.53 6.30
N LEU A 11 -28.98 56.29 7.47
CA LEU A 11 -29.48 57.25 8.52
C LEU A 11 -30.79 58.03 8.20
N THR A 12 -31.65 58.49 9.14
CA THR A 12 -31.61 58.63 10.63
C THR A 12 -33.03 58.49 11.28
N ALA A 13 -33.14 58.50 12.63
CA ALA A 13 -34.38 58.32 13.44
C ALA A 13 -35.10 59.66 13.84
N PRO A 14 -36.24 59.70 14.60
CA PRO A 14 -36.30 59.35 16.04
C PRO A 14 -37.65 58.79 16.65
N ALA A 15 -37.56 58.48 17.97
CA ALA A 15 -38.50 58.32 19.11
C ALA A 15 -39.96 58.89 19.03
N PRO A 16 -40.94 58.54 19.95
CA PRO A 16 -40.73 58.15 21.37
C PRO A 16 -41.69 57.12 22.03
N ALA A 17 -41.50 56.90 23.35
CA ALA A 17 -42.39 56.20 24.30
C ALA A 17 -42.29 56.82 25.73
N PRO A 18 -43.26 56.57 26.64
CA PRO A 18 -43.05 56.69 28.10
C PRO A 18 -43.62 55.48 28.93
N THR A 19 -42.81 54.75 29.72
CA THR A 19 -42.58 54.80 31.21
C THR A 19 -43.72 54.26 32.11
N GLU A 20 -43.59 53.70 33.34
CA GLU A 20 -42.56 53.07 34.25
C GLU A 20 -43.36 52.39 35.43
N GLN A 21 -42.92 51.67 36.49
CA GLN A 21 -41.72 51.10 37.17
C GLN A 21 -42.28 49.92 38.06
N THR A 22 -41.69 48.80 38.53
CA THR A 22 -40.34 48.20 38.78
C THR A 22 -39.56 48.70 40.02
N PRO A 23 -38.79 47.86 40.79
CA PRO A 23 -38.59 46.40 40.79
C PRO A 23 -39.35 45.71 41.99
N PRO A 24 -38.83 45.06 43.09
CA PRO A 24 -37.50 44.60 43.55
C PRO A 24 -37.36 43.03 43.69
N LYS A 25 -36.65 42.50 44.73
CA LYS A 25 -36.19 41.09 44.98
C LYS A 25 -36.02 40.85 46.53
N PRO A 26 -35.69 39.66 47.14
CA PRO A 26 -35.04 38.44 46.58
C PRO A 26 -35.38 37.00 47.13
N ARG A 27 -34.91 35.96 46.40
CA ARG A 27 -34.39 34.60 46.79
C ARG A 27 -34.91 33.83 48.05
N LEU A 28 -35.30 32.54 47.90
CA LEU A 28 -34.52 31.35 48.35
C LEU A 28 -35.10 29.94 47.98
N ARG A 29 -34.19 28.96 47.78
CA ARG A 29 -34.21 27.45 47.87
C ARG A 29 -35.46 26.53 47.62
N ARG A 30 -35.19 25.49 46.81
CA ARG A 30 -35.66 24.06 46.76
C ARG A 30 -36.55 23.50 47.89
N PHE A 31 -37.50 22.58 47.56
CA PHE A 31 -37.48 21.13 47.92
C PHE A 31 -38.69 20.33 47.35
N HIS A 32 -38.63 18.98 47.41
CA HIS A 32 -39.65 17.97 47.01
C HIS A 32 -39.84 17.78 45.48
N PHE A 33 -40.25 16.62 44.94
CA PHE A 33 -41.13 15.54 45.45
C PHE A 33 -40.51 14.13 45.61
N LEU A 34 -41.27 13.23 46.24
CA LEU A 34 -40.94 11.82 46.49
C LEU A 34 -41.78 10.85 45.62
N ALA A 35 -41.17 9.70 45.34
CA ALA A 35 -41.75 8.34 45.21
C ALA A 35 -43.05 8.08 44.40
N SER A 36 -42.94 7.13 43.46
CA SER A 36 -43.93 6.07 43.28
C SER A 36 -43.23 4.80 42.76
N PHE A 37 -43.73 3.63 43.17
CA PHE A 37 -43.23 2.29 42.83
C PHE A 37 -44.37 1.49 42.16
N LEU A 38 -44.03 0.32 41.61
CA LEU A 38 -44.92 -0.75 41.12
C LEU A 38 -45.54 -0.63 39.70
N VAL A 39 -45.85 -1.83 39.17
CA VAL A 39 -46.61 -2.18 37.96
C VAL A 39 -45.99 -1.82 36.59
N CYS A 40 -45.16 -2.73 36.06
CA CYS A 40 -45.30 -3.24 34.68
C CYS A 40 -44.37 -4.46 34.43
N GLY A 41 -44.61 -5.57 35.13
CA GLY A 41 -43.88 -6.83 34.98
C GLY A 41 -44.70 -7.92 34.29
N ALA A 42 -45.28 -7.66 33.11
CA ALA A 42 -46.21 -8.60 32.46
C ALA A 42 -46.39 -8.39 30.93
N MET A 43 -45.37 -8.63 30.09
CA MET A 43 -45.58 -8.75 28.63
C MET A 43 -44.53 -9.53 27.80
N VAL A 44 -43.75 -10.43 28.41
CA VAL A 44 -42.75 -11.27 27.69
C VAL A 44 -42.92 -12.78 27.98
N LEU A 45 -44.07 -13.18 28.54
CA LEU A 45 -44.31 -14.54 29.05
C LEU A 45 -45.60 -15.14 28.45
N PHE A 46 -45.67 -15.25 27.11
CA PHE A 46 -46.81 -15.89 26.42
C PHE A 46 -46.46 -16.63 25.11
N ALA A 47 -45.21 -17.05 24.92
CA ALA A 47 -44.74 -17.74 23.71
C ALA A 47 -43.78 -18.93 24.00
N ALA A 48 -43.91 -19.56 25.17
CA ALA A 48 -42.96 -20.58 25.65
C ALA A 48 -43.61 -21.90 26.14
N LEU A 49 -44.94 -22.03 26.05
CA LEU A 49 -45.69 -23.22 26.52
C LEU A 49 -46.88 -23.53 25.60
N LEU A 50 -46.61 -24.02 24.39
CA LEU A 50 -47.54 -24.83 23.58
C LEU A 50 -46.80 -25.42 22.36
N VAL A 51 -46.39 -26.68 22.47
CA VAL A 51 -46.15 -27.75 21.46
C VAL A 51 -45.05 -28.65 22.01
N ASP A 52 -45.47 -29.68 22.75
CA ASP A 52 -44.64 -30.86 23.05
C ASP A 52 -45.55 -32.07 23.32
N ALA A 53 -46.23 -32.56 22.27
CA ALA A 53 -47.19 -33.67 22.36
C ALA A 53 -47.49 -34.43 21.04
N SER A 54 -46.73 -34.24 19.95
CA SER A 54 -46.91 -35.06 18.73
C SER A 54 -45.78 -34.94 17.69
N CYS A 55 -44.86 -35.91 17.66
CA CYS A 55 -44.29 -36.56 16.45
C CYS A 55 -42.99 -37.34 16.77
N SER A 56 -43.13 -38.55 17.31
CA SER A 56 -42.03 -39.52 17.35
C SER A 56 -41.86 -40.18 15.98
N GLY A 57 -41.26 -39.47 15.02
CA GLY A 57 -41.00 -39.97 13.67
C GLY A 57 -40.34 -38.92 12.77
N CYS A 58 -39.51 -39.38 11.83
CA CYS A 58 -38.72 -38.57 10.88
C CYS A 58 -37.52 -37.79 11.47
N LEU A 59 -36.48 -38.54 11.87
CA LEU A 59 -35.09 -38.04 11.78
C LEU A 59 -34.68 -37.92 10.30
N ALA A 60 -35.09 -36.81 9.66
CA ALA A 60 -34.49 -36.37 8.40
C ALA A 60 -33.35 -35.40 8.73
N THR A 61 -32.15 -35.65 8.21
CA THR A 61 -31.05 -34.70 8.30
C THR A 61 -31.43 -33.43 7.53
N ARG A 62 -31.57 -32.31 8.24
CA ARG A 62 -31.39 -31.01 7.59
C ARG A 62 -29.91 -30.84 7.36
N ASP A 63 -29.49 -30.95 6.11
CA ASP A 63 -28.14 -30.59 5.71
C ASP A 63 -27.85 -29.12 6.12
N PRO A 64 -26.62 -28.80 6.53
CA PRO A 64 -26.25 -27.41 6.79
C PRO A 64 -26.48 -26.57 5.54
N PRO A 65 -26.83 -25.28 5.65
CA PRO A 65 -26.90 -24.40 4.49
C PRO A 65 -25.54 -24.42 3.77
N PRO A 66 -25.52 -24.48 2.43
CA PRO A 66 -24.27 -24.63 1.68
C PRO A 66 -23.35 -23.45 1.98
N PRO A 67 -22.03 -23.68 2.12
CA PRO A 67 -21.06 -22.62 2.33
C PRO A 67 -21.16 -21.50 1.28
N PRO A 68 -20.87 -20.24 1.64
CA PRO A 68 -20.82 -19.17 0.66
C PRO A 68 -19.83 -19.51 -0.46
N PRO A 69 -20.09 -19.08 -1.71
CA PRO A 69 -19.16 -19.28 -2.82
C PRO A 69 -17.80 -18.64 -2.50
N PRO A 70 -16.69 -19.07 -3.15
CA PRO A 70 -15.33 -18.59 -2.90
C PRO A 70 -15.18 -17.07 -3.09
N SER A 71 -15.51 -16.31 -2.05
CA SER A 71 -15.54 -14.84 -1.96
C SER A 71 -14.13 -14.22 -1.88
N PHE A 72 -13.18 -14.81 -2.58
CA PHE A 72 -11.75 -14.51 -2.55
C PHE A 72 -11.14 -14.37 -3.97
N LEU A 73 -11.94 -14.58 -5.01
CA LEU A 73 -11.55 -14.51 -6.42
C LEU A 73 -11.44 -13.05 -6.89
N TRP A 74 -10.61 -12.84 -7.91
CA TRP A 74 -10.35 -11.54 -8.51
C TRP A 74 -9.91 -11.64 -9.99
N PRO A 75 -10.62 -11.01 -10.94
CA PRO A 75 -11.98 -10.51 -10.82
C PRO A 75 -12.98 -11.55 -10.31
N MET A 76 -14.06 -11.11 -9.69
CA MET A 76 -15.17 -11.99 -9.31
C MET A 76 -15.85 -12.57 -10.59
N PRO A 77 -16.01 -13.89 -10.72
CA PRO A 77 -16.69 -14.48 -11.87
C PRO A 77 -18.18 -14.12 -11.94
N SER A 78 -18.76 -14.10 -13.14
CA SER A 78 -20.17 -13.73 -13.34
C SER A 78 -21.16 -14.71 -12.68
N HIS A 79 -20.84 -16.01 -12.62
CA HIS A 79 -21.57 -17.00 -11.83
C HIS A 79 -20.63 -18.01 -11.14
N VAL A 80 -20.81 -18.17 -9.83
CA VAL A 80 -20.09 -19.14 -9.00
C VAL A 80 -21.10 -19.96 -8.19
N ALA A 81 -21.13 -21.27 -8.38
CA ALA A 81 -21.94 -22.17 -7.57
C ALA A 81 -21.43 -22.21 -6.12
N ALA A 82 -22.36 -22.31 -5.16
CA ALA A 82 -22.04 -22.50 -3.75
C ALA A 82 -21.14 -23.74 -3.59
N ALA A 83 -20.08 -23.61 -2.78
CA ALA A 83 -19.02 -24.61 -2.70
C ALA A 83 -19.30 -25.64 -1.60
N ASP A 84 -19.27 -26.93 -1.92
CA ASP A 84 -19.26 -27.99 -0.91
C ASP A 84 -17.87 -28.06 -0.23
N VAL A 85 -17.66 -27.17 0.74
CA VAL A 85 -16.40 -27.05 1.51
C VAL A 85 -16.27 -28.17 2.54
N THR A 86 -16.12 -29.40 2.07
CA THR A 86 -15.93 -30.61 2.90
C THR A 86 -14.75 -31.50 2.45
N ALA A 87 -14.02 -31.12 1.40
CA ALA A 87 -12.90 -31.92 0.84
C ALA A 87 -11.56 -31.15 0.76
N LEU A 88 -10.81 -31.11 1.87
CA LEU A 88 -9.39 -30.69 1.87
C LEU A 88 -8.52 -31.80 1.25
N LEU A 89 -8.29 -31.74 -0.06
CA LEU A 89 -7.46 -32.70 -0.79
C LEU A 89 -6.04 -32.15 -1.01
N SER A 90 -5.04 -32.93 -0.57
CA SER A 90 -3.61 -32.60 -0.70
C SER A 90 -3.01 -33.23 -1.97
N TYR A 91 -2.49 -32.38 -2.85
CA TYR A 91 -1.93 -32.80 -4.15
C TYR A 91 -0.41 -32.64 -4.22
N LYS A 92 0.20 -33.31 -5.21
CA LYS A 92 1.61 -33.09 -5.59
C LYS A 92 1.71 -31.90 -6.56
N PRO A 93 2.38 -30.79 -6.20
CA PRO A 93 2.54 -29.61 -7.07
C PRO A 93 3.24 -29.89 -8.41
N ARG A 94 3.90 -31.05 -8.54
CA ARG A 94 4.65 -31.47 -9.72
C ARG A 94 3.90 -32.46 -10.64
N SER A 95 2.65 -32.85 -10.34
CA SER A 95 1.95 -33.91 -11.09
C SER A 95 0.51 -33.61 -11.51
N PHE A 96 0.21 -32.34 -11.81
CA PHE A 96 -0.99 -31.99 -12.59
C PHE A 96 -0.88 -32.61 -13.99
N LYS A 97 -1.78 -33.55 -14.31
CA LYS A 97 -1.81 -34.26 -15.60
C LYS A 97 -2.87 -33.63 -16.49
N VAL A 98 -2.44 -32.73 -17.36
CA VAL A 98 -3.35 -32.09 -18.31
C VAL A 98 -3.63 -33.04 -19.46
N LYS A 99 -4.91 -33.34 -19.69
CA LYS A 99 -5.42 -34.04 -20.86
C LYS A 99 -6.21 -33.04 -21.70
N VAL A 100 -5.52 -32.40 -22.64
CA VAL A 100 -6.16 -31.55 -23.63
C VAL A 100 -6.86 -32.45 -24.66
N SER A 101 -8.11 -32.15 -25.00
CA SER A 101 -8.80 -32.74 -26.15
C SER A 101 -8.89 -31.70 -27.26
N ASN A 102 -8.71 -32.14 -28.51
CA ASN A 102 -8.84 -31.35 -29.74
C ASN A 102 -7.95 -30.09 -29.88
N LEU A 103 -7.01 -29.84 -28.97
CA LEU A 103 -6.06 -28.73 -29.06
C LEU A 103 -4.64 -29.17 -28.69
N ASN A 104 -3.64 -28.68 -29.42
CA ASN A 104 -2.21 -28.84 -29.12
C ASN A 104 -1.50 -27.54 -29.53
N ASP A 105 -1.45 -26.59 -28.60
CA ASP A 105 -1.10 -25.20 -28.86
C ASP A 105 -0.14 -24.65 -27.78
N LYS A 106 0.94 -24.01 -28.23
CA LYS A 106 1.94 -23.27 -27.43
C LYS A 106 1.28 -22.30 -26.44
N PHE A 107 0.18 -21.70 -26.84
CA PHE A 107 -0.62 -20.77 -26.04
C PHE A 107 -1.15 -21.41 -24.74
N ILE A 108 -1.61 -22.66 -24.82
CA ILE A 108 -2.05 -23.41 -23.64
C ILE A 108 -0.85 -23.91 -22.82
N ASP A 109 0.26 -24.31 -23.46
CA ASP A 109 1.48 -24.66 -22.73
C ASP A 109 2.04 -23.48 -21.90
N ASN A 110 1.94 -22.25 -22.43
CA ASN A 110 2.27 -21.01 -21.71
C ASN A 110 1.35 -20.78 -20.50
N ALA A 111 0.03 -20.83 -20.68
CA ALA A 111 -0.93 -20.67 -19.57
C ALA A 111 -0.75 -21.76 -18.49
N LEU A 112 -0.47 -23.00 -18.91
CA LEU A 112 -0.10 -24.10 -18.02
C LEU A 112 1.25 -23.89 -17.34
N SER A 113 2.20 -23.18 -17.97
CA SER A 113 3.47 -22.80 -17.35
C SER A 113 3.25 -21.77 -16.23
N VAL A 114 2.40 -20.76 -16.46
CA VAL A 114 1.98 -19.78 -15.43
C VAL A 114 1.27 -20.48 -14.27
N LEU A 115 0.31 -21.38 -14.54
CA LEU A 115 -0.33 -22.20 -13.50
C LEU A 115 0.71 -23.03 -12.73
N LYS A 116 1.68 -23.67 -13.41
CA LYS A 116 2.80 -24.39 -12.76
C LYS A 116 3.71 -23.47 -11.93
N LYS A 117 3.85 -22.17 -12.27
CA LYS A 117 4.57 -21.17 -11.45
C LYS A 117 3.78 -20.84 -10.18
N SER A 118 2.51 -20.47 -10.31
CA SER A 118 1.56 -20.23 -9.21
C SER A 118 1.56 -21.39 -8.20
N LEU A 119 1.41 -22.62 -8.68
CA LEU A 119 1.43 -23.84 -7.87
C LEU A 119 2.73 -24.01 -7.05
N ARG A 120 3.89 -23.70 -7.63
CA ARG A 120 5.20 -23.79 -6.96
C ARG A 120 5.42 -22.70 -5.92
N ALA A 121 4.86 -21.50 -6.15
CA ALA A 121 4.86 -20.43 -5.17
C ALA A 121 3.98 -20.79 -3.97
N LYS A 122 2.75 -21.27 -4.23
CA LYS A 122 1.78 -21.63 -3.19
C LYS A 122 2.17 -22.85 -2.36
N HIS A 123 2.75 -23.90 -2.97
CA HIS A 123 3.04 -25.13 -2.24
C HIS A 123 4.34 -25.82 -2.69
N ARG A 124 5.34 -25.86 -1.80
CA ARG A 124 6.68 -26.39 -2.12
C ARG A 124 6.89 -27.87 -1.76
N ASN A 125 6.25 -28.38 -0.70
CA ASN A 125 6.55 -29.69 -0.09
C ASN A 125 5.37 -30.69 -0.16
N GLY A 126 4.72 -30.84 -1.32
CA GLY A 126 3.51 -31.66 -1.43
C GLY A 126 3.75 -33.15 -1.66
N HIS A 127 3.27 -33.97 -0.71
CA HIS A 127 2.89 -35.36 -0.93
C HIS A 127 1.38 -35.43 -1.25
N GLY A 128 0.98 -36.32 -2.15
CA GLY A 128 -0.39 -36.36 -2.68
C GLY A 128 -0.53 -37.20 -3.94
N LYS A 129 -1.74 -37.19 -4.52
CA LYS A 129 -2.06 -37.79 -5.82
C LYS A 129 -1.79 -36.80 -6.97
N ASP A 130 -1.84 -37.33 -8.19
CA ASP A 130 -1.91 -36.53 -9.43
C ASP A 130 -3.32 -35.97 -9.57
N TYR A 131 -3.46 -34.70 -9.97
CA TYR A 131 -4.75 -34.08 -10.26
C TYR A 131 -4.90 -33.90 -11.77
N PRO A 132 -5.90 -34.52 -12.42
CA PRO A 132 -6.10 -34.34 -13.85
C PRO A 132 -6.81 -33.01 -14.13
N ILE A 133 -6.37 -32.33 -15.20
CA ILE A 133 -7.08 -31.19 -15.78
C ILE A 133 -7.51 -31.64 -17.18
N SER A 134 -8.82 -31.73 -17.41
CA SER A 134 -9.38 -32.08 -18.73
C SER A 134 -9.87 -30.82 -19.42
N ILE A 135 -9.39 -30.55 -20.64
CA ILE A 135 -9.76 -29.37 -21.42
C ILE A 135 -10.56 -29.81 -22.65
N HIS A 136 -11.74 -29.23 -22.82
CA HIS A 136 -12.58 -29.32 -24.00
C HIS A 136 -12.70 -27.95 -24.67
N VAL A 137 -12.69 -27.94 -26.00
CA VAL A 137 -12.92 -26.75 -26.82
C VAL A 137 -14.01 -27.10 -27.82
N ASP A 138 -15.08 -26.32 -27.84
CA ASP A 138 -16.33 -26.67 -28.54
C ASP A 138 -16.20 -26.59 -30.07
N GLU A 139 -15.37 -25.68 -30.59
CA GLU A 139 -15.12 -25.50 -32.03
C GLU A 139 -13.64 -25.71 -32.41
N PRO A 140 -13.34 -25.98 -33.70
CA PRO A 140 -11.98 -25.84 -34.24
C PRO A 140 -11.50 -24.41 -34.05
N ASP A 141 -10.40 -24.24 -33.32
CA ASP A 141 -9.92 -22.93 -32.87
C ASP A 141 -9.56 -22.01 -34.05
N LYS A 142 -10.28 -20.89 -34.14
CA LYS A 142 -10.13 -19.88 -35.20
C LYS A 142 -9.03 -18.86 -34.85
N VAL A 143 -8.77 -18.63 -33.57
CA VAL A 143 -7.82 -17.62 -33.09
C VAL A 143 -6.39 -18.08 -33.37
N LYS A 144 -5.65 -17.32 -34.18
CA LYS A 144 -4.28 -17.66 -34.61
C LYS A 144 -3.31 -16.50 -34.43
N HIS A 145 -3.81 -15.27 -34.55
CA HIS A 145 -3.04 -14.04 -34.52
C HIS A 145 -3.76 -12.99 -33.65
N ALA A 146 -3.14 -11.82 -33.41
CA ALA A 146 -3.63 -10.84 -32.44
C ALA A 146 -4.92 -10.14 -32.89
N GLU A 147 -5.07 -9.96 -34.19
CA GLU A 147 -6.26 -9.50 -34.90
C GLU A 147 -7.48 -10.40 -34.66
N ASP A 148 -7.29 -11.70 -34.46
CA ASP A 148 -8.39 -12.62 -34.14
C ASP A 148 -8.94 -12.45 -32.71
N LEU A 149 -8.29 -11.65 -31.85
CA LEU A 149 -8.74 -11.40 -30.48
C LEU A 149 -9.92 -10.40 -30.40
N VAL A 150 -10.16 -9.60 -31.45
CA VAL A 150 -11.12 -8.47 -31.41
C VAL A 150 -12.54 -8.93 -31.04
N ASP A 151 -13.02 -9.99 -31.70
CA ASP A 151 -14.35 -10.59 -31.50
C ASP A 151 -14.28 -11.98 -30.83
N ALA A 152 -13.15 -12.31 -30.19
CA ALA A 152 -12.95 -13.62 -29.59
C ALA A 152 -13.89 -13.84 -28.38
N ASN A 153 -14.59 -14.98 -28.36
CA ASN A 153 -15.40 -15.36 -27.19
C ASN A 153 -14.48 -15.72 -26.00
N GLU A 154 -14.46 -14.87 -24.98
CA GLU A 154 -13.60 -14.98 -23.79
C GLU A 154 -14.20 -15.86 -22.68
N GLY A 155 -15.42 -16.39 -22.87
CA GLY A 155 -16.17 -17.12 -21.84
C GLY A 155 -15.75 -18.57 -21.63
N TYR A 156 -15.97 -19.08 -20.42
CA TYR A 156 -15.66 -20.45 -20.04
C TYR A 156 -16.59 -21.04 -18.96
N GLU A 157 -16.60 -22.37 -18.90
CA GLU A 157 -17.19 -23.19 -17.85
C GLU A 157 -16.05 -23.99 -17.18
N LEU A 158 -15.98 -23.98 -15.84
CA LEU A 158 -14.92 -24.59 -15.03
C LEU A 158 -15.56 -25.36 -13.86
N ASP A 159 -15.50 -26.68 -13.91
CA ASP A 159 -15.95 -27.58 -12.84
C ASP A 159 -14.75 -28.15 -12.09
N VAL A 160 -14.73 -27.99 -10.77
CA VAL A 160 -13.62 -28.41 -9.90
C VAL A 160 -14.12 -29.44 -8.90
N THR A 161 -13.71 -30.70 -9.12
CA THR A 161 -14.18 -31.88 -8.38
C THR A 161 -13.04 -32.55 -7.60
N ALA A 162 -13.35 -33.56 -6.77
CA ALA A 162 -12.33 -34.34 -6.08
C ALA A 162 -11.48 -35.19 -7.05
N GLU A 163 -12.08 -35.55 -8.18
CA GLU A 163 -11.54 -36.41 -9.24
C GLU A 163 -10.65 -35.63 -10.22
N GLY A 164 -10.91 -34.34 -10.44
CA GLY A 164 -10.20 -33.48 -11.39
C GLY A 164 -10.86 -32.13 -11.65
N ALA A 165 -10.20 -31.27 -12.41
CA ALA A 165 -10.81 -30.09 -13.00
C ALA A 165 -11.22 -30.37 -14.45
N PHE A 166 -12.42 -29.94 -14.83
CA PHE A 166 -12.91 -29.92 -16.21
C PHE A 166 -13.08 -28.48 -16.66
N ILE A 167 -12.53 -28.15 -17.83
CA ILE A 167 -12.62 -26.83 -18.47
C ILE A 167 -13.29 -27.01 -19.82
N LYS A 168 -14.27 -26.16 -20.10
CA LYS A 168 -14.93 -26.05 -21.40
C LYS A 168 -14.97 -24.59 -21.84
N ALA A 169 -14.63 -24.32 -23.09
CA ALA A 169 -14.69 -22.99 -23.70
C ALA A 169 -14.92 -23.08 -25.20
N THR A 170 -15.36 -21.99 -25.83
CA THR A 170 -15.57 -21.93 -27.29
C THR A 170 -14.26 -22.01 -28.08
N ASN A 171 -13.18 -21.45 -27.53
CA ASN A 171 -11.84 -21.36 -28.12
C ASN A 171 -10.77 -21.32 -27.00
N LYS A 172 -9.49 -21.15 -27.33
CA LYS A 172 -8.40 -21.15 -26.34
C LYS A 172 -8.37 -19.96 -25.35
N ILE A 173 -8.98 -18.83 -25.68
CA ILE A 173 -8.98 -17.60 -24.86
C ILE A 173 -9.68 -17.84 -23.53
N GLY A 174 -10.88 -18.43 -23.58
CA GLY A 174 -11.62 -18.87 -22.38
C GLY A 174 -10.86 -19.93 -21.57
N VAL A 175 -10.10 -20.83 -22.21
CA VAL A 175 -9.28 -21.84 -21.50
C VAL A 175 -8.18 -21.17 -20.66
N VAL A 176 -7.55 -20.10 -21.16
CA VAL A 176 -6.53 -19.36 -20.38
C VAL A 176 -7.16 -18.69 -19.16
N TYR A 177 -8.31 -18.02 -19.31
CA TYR A 177 -9.02 -17.42 -18.18
C TYR A 177 -9.56 -18.46 -17.18
N ALA A 178 -9.96 -19.65 -17.64
CA ALA A 178 -10.31 -20.78 -16.79
C ALA A 178 -9.11 -21.29 -15.96
N LEU A 179 -7.94 -21.47 -16.59
CA LEU A 179 -6.71 -21.89 -15.90
C LEU A 179 -6.24 -20.86 -14.87
N GLN A 180 -6.44 -19.58 -15.14
CA GLN A 180 -6.17 -18.47 -14.21
C GLN A 180 -7.12 -18.48 -13.01
N THR A 181 -8.44 -18.62 -13.21
CA THR A 181 -9.39 -18.75 -12.10
C THR A 181 -9.13 -20.02 -11.29
N LEU A 182 -8.83 -21.14 -11.95
CA LEU A 182 -8.40 -22.40 -11.31
C LEU A 182 -7.16 -22.19 -10.42
N SER A 183 -6.20 -21.37 -10.85
CA SER A 183 -5.03 -21.03 -10.01
C SER A 183 -5.44 -20.37 -8.69
N GLN A 184 -6.48 -19.54 -8.69
CA GLN A 184 -6.93 -18.78 -7.51
C GLN A 184 -7.79 -19.61 -6.54
N LEU A 185 -8.48 -20.64 -7.03
CA LEU A 185 -9.17 -21.65 -6.21
C LEU A 185 -8.19 -22.53 -5.41
N ILE A 186 -6.90 -22.50 -5.73
CA ILE A 186 -5.85 -23.20 -4.99
C ILE A 186 -5.26 -22.29 -3.91
N THR A 187 -5.22 -22.81 -2.68
CA THR A 187 -4.79 -22.13 -1.46
C THR A 187 -3.28 -22.23 -1.24
N SER A 188 -2.75 -21.42 -0.30
CA SER A 188 -1.38 -21.55 0.22
C SER A 188 -1.13 -22.84 1.02
N SER A 189 -2.18 -23.57 1.42
CA SER A 189 -2.06 -24.93 1.98
C SER A 189 -1.95 -26.02 0.90
N GLY A 190 -1.88 -25.65 -0.38
CA GLY A 190 -1.86 -26.60 -1.51
C GLY A 190 -3.19 -27.36 -1.70
N SER A 191 -4.26 -26.87 -1.05
CA SER A 191 -5.62 -27.42 -1.15
C SER A 191 -6.37 -26.70 -2.27
N ILE A 192 -7.40 -27.33 -2.84
CA ILE A 192 -8.25 -26.75 -3.87
C ILE A 192 -9.69 -26.60 -3.35
N VAL A 193 -10.36 -25.50 -3.71
CA VAL A 193 -11.79 -25.31 -3.43
C VAL A 193 -12.61 -25.92 -4.56
N LEU A 194 -13.51 -26.85 -4.19
CA LEU A 194 -14.45 -27.48 -5.12
C LEU A 194 -15.63 -26.55 -5.39
N THR A 195 -15.97 -26.32 -6.65
CA THR A 195 -17.03 -25.41 -7.11
C THR A 195 -17.27 -25.61 -8.61
N SER A 196 -18.36 -25.04 -9.13
CA SER A 196 -18.63 -24.90 -10.56
C SER A 196 -18.72 -23.40 -10.88
N ILE A 197 -17.98 -22.96 -11.88
CA ILE A 197 -17.89 -21.56 -12.30
C ILE A 197 -18.30 -21.45 -13.76
N LYS A 198 -19.15 -20.46 -14.06
CA LYS A 198 -19.45 -20.02 -15.43
C LYS A 198 -19.15 -18.53 -15.50
N ASP A 199 -18.32 -18.13 -16.44
CA ASP A 199 -17.70 -16.81 -16.41
C ASP A 199 -17.47 -16.25 -17.82
N SER A 200 -17.57 -14.93 -17.93
CA SER A 200 -17.36 -14.13 -19.13
C SER A 200 -17.22 -12.67 -18.69
N PRO A 201 -16.49 -11.81 -19.42
CA PRO A 201 -16.37 -10.40 -19.08
C PRO A 201 -17.67 -9.62 -19.35
N LYS A 202 -17.95 -8.62 -18.51
CA LYS A 202 -18.99 -7.60 -18.73
C LYS A 202 -18.68 -6.71 -19.95
N PHE A 203 -17.41 -6.43 -20.23
CA PHE A 203 -16.98 -5.58 -21.35
C PHE A 203 -15.86 -6.22 -22.20
N PRO A 204 -15.93 -6.14 -23.54
CA PRO A 204 -14.88 -6.68 -24.43
C PRO A 204 -13.58 -5.87 -24.44
N TYR A 205 -13.58 -4.57 -24.14
CA TYR A 205 -12.36 -3.75 -24.09
C TYR A 205 -11.94 -3.48 -22.64
N ARG A 206 -10.76 -3.98 -22.23
CA ARG A 206 -10.27 -3.88 -20.85
C ARG A 206 -8.78 -3.51 -20.88
N GLY A 207 -8.51 -2.20 -20.86
CA GLY A 207 -7.24 -1.62 -21.27
C GLY A 207 -6.29 -1.12 -20.17
N LEU A 208 -5.02 -1.03 -20.54
CA LEU A 208 -4.00 -0.14 -19.96
C LEU A 208 -3.45 0.74 -21.09
N LEU A 209 -3.46 2.08 -20.95
CA LEU A 209 -2.50 2.92 -21.67
C LEU A 209 -1.18 2.90 -20.91
N LEU A 210 -0.09 2.62 -21.62
CA LEU A 210 1.28 2.70 -21.12
C LEU A 210 2.09 3.68 -21.96
N ASP A 211 2.42 4.82 -21.36
CA ASP A 211 3.42 5.75 -21.88
C ASP A 211 4.82 5.17 -21.71
N THR A 212 5.56 5.14 -22.82
CA THR A 212 6.98 4.75 -22.90
C THR A 212 7.89 5.85 -23.45
N ALA A 213 7.32 7.03 -23.70
CA ALA A 213 7.95 8.18 -24.31
C ALA A 213 8.47 9.16 -23.26
N ARG A 214 7.64 9.59 -22.29
CA ARG A 214 8.11 10.50 -21.23
C ARG A 214 9.14 9.81 -20.32
N ASN A 215 9.12 8.47 -20.23
CA ASN A 215 10.18 7.60 -19.69
C ASN A 215 10.22 6.23 -20.38
N TYR A 216 11.43 5.75 -20.69
CA TYR A 216 11.63 4.41 -21.26
C TYR A 216 11.51 3.28 -20.24
N PHE A 217 10.78 2.22 -20.62
CA PHE A 217 10.67 0.96 -19.87
C PHE A 217 11.22 -0.20 -20.72
N SER A 218 12.03 -1.10 -20.17
CA SER A 218 12.65 -2.14 -21.01
C SER A 218 11.63 -3.17 -21.50
N PRO A 219 11.89 -3.91 -22.60
CA PRO A 219 11.04 -5.03 -23.03
C PRO A 219 10.78 -6.07 -21.94
N LYS A 220 11.68 -6.22 -20.95
CA LYS A 220 11.45 -7.06 -19.76
C LYS A 220 10.40 -6.47 -18.82
N ASP A 221 10.40 -5.15 -18.63
CA ASP A 221 9.43 -4.45 -17.79
C ASP A 221 8.04 -4.47 -18.43
N ILE A 222 7.93 -4.21 -19.74
CA ILE A 222 6.66 -4.31 -20.50
C ILE A 222 6.10 -5.73 -20.45
N LYS A 223 6.93 -6.77 -20.69
CA LYS A 223 6.50 -8.18 -20.60
C LYS A 223 6.03 -8.54 -19.18
N ARG A 224 6.66 -8.01 -18.12
CA ARG A 224 6.23 -8.19 -16.72
C ARG A 224 4.91 -7.46 -16.39
N ILE A 225 4.65 -6.30 -17.01
CA ILE A 225 3.36 -5.60 -16.91
C ILE A 225 2.26 -6.41 -17.60
N LEU A 226 2.54 -6.99 -18.78
CA LEU A 226 1.62 -7.88 -19.51
C LEU A 226 1.25 -9.14 -18.69
N ASP A 227 2.19 -9.76 -17.96
CA ASP A 227 1.87 -10.84 -17.00
C ASP A 227 0.85 -10.37 -15.93
N GLY A 228 1.00 -9.15 -15.39
CA GLY A 228 0.09 -8.57 -14.40
C GLY A 228 -1.27 -8.15 -14.95
N MET A 229 -1.31 -7.64 -16.19
CA MET A 229 -2.55 -7.37 -16.94
C MET A 229 -3.34 -8.65 -17.17
N ALA A 230 -2.68 -9.70 -17.68
CA ALA A 230 -3.28 -11.01 -17.92
C ALA A 230 -3.86 -11.58 -16.62
N PHE A 231 -3.08 -11.56 -15.53
CA PHE A 231 -3.52 -12.03 -14.22
C PHE A 231 -4.68 -11.20 -13.62
N SER A 232 -4.87 -9.97 -14.10
CA SER A 232 -6.03 -9.10 -13.79
C SER A 232 -7.20 -9.23 -14.78
N LYS A 233 -7.11 -10.13 -15.77
CA LYS A 233 -8.03 -10.35 -16.91
C LYS A 233 -8.23 -9.13 -17.83
N LEU A 234 -7.26 -8.22 -17.88
CA LEU A 234 -7.19 -7.17 -18.92
C LEU A 234 -6.75 -7.78 -20.26
N ASN A 235 -7.17 -7.17 -21.37
CA ASN A 235 -6.99 -7.71 -22.72
C ASN A 235 -6.55 -6.69 -23.79
N VAL A 236 -6.28 -5.43 -23.42
CA VAL A 236 -5.69 -4.44 -24.34
C VAL A 236 -4.52 -3.70 -23.69
N LEU A 237 -3.37 -3.71 -24.34
CA LEU A 237 -2.31 -2.72 -24.14
C LEU A 237 -2.48 -1.64 -25.21
N HIS A 238 -2.90 -0.45 -24.80
CA HIS A 238 -2.78 0.76 -25.59
C HIS A 238 -1.35 1.28 -25.36
N TRP A 239 -0.51 1.26 -26.39
CA TRP A 239 0.92 1.56 -26.24
C TRP A 239 1.22 2.94 -26.82
N HIS A 240 1.37 3.90 -25.91
CA HIS A 240 1.84 5.25 -26.21
C HIS A 240 3.36 5.21 -26.44
N LEU A 241 3.73 5.20 -27.72
CA LEU A 241 5.04 4.79 -28.21
C LEU A 241 6.07 5.92 -28.27
N PHE A 242 5.64 7.16 -28.56
CA PHE A 242 6.49 8.33 -28.66
C PHE A 242 5.71 9.61 -28.31
N ASP A 243 6.44 10.66 -27.94
CA ASP A 243 5.90 11.99 -27.61
C ASP A 243 7.00 13.04 -27.85
N SER A 244 6.74 14.31 -27.54
CA SER A 244 7.69 15.41 -27.56
C SER A 244 8.98 15.17 -26.76
N GLN A 245 8.95 14.38 -25.68
CA GLN A 245 10.16 14.14 -24.86
C GLN A 245 11.12 13.10 -25.46
N ALA A 246 10.63 12.08 -26.17
CA ALA A 246 11.47 11.04 -26.78
C ALA A 246 10.73 10.20 -27.84
N PHE A 247 11.47 9.73 -28.84
CA PHE A 247 11.03 8.72 -29.81
C PHE A 247 11.85 7.42 -29.61
N PRO A 248 11.42 6.51 -28.70
CA PRO A 248 12.16 5.30 -28.35
C PRO A 248 12.01 4.15 -29.37
N ILE A 249 11.60 4.39 -30.61
CA ILE A 249 11.47 3.36 -31.66
C ILE A 249 12.71 3.37 -32.54
N GLU A 250 13.36 2.23 -32.74
CA GLU A 250 14.44 2.08 -33.74
C GLU A 250 13.84 2.09 -35.16
N TRP A 251 13.59 3.28 -35.71
CA TRP A 251 13.00 3.47 -37.03
C TRP A 251 14.08 3.79 -38.08
N PRO A 252 14.41 2.87 -39.01
CA PRO A 252 15.58 3.04 -39.90
C PRO A 252 15.35 3.99 -41.09
N LEU A 253 14.11 4.43 -41.33
CA LEU A 253 13.76 5.31 -42.45
C LEU A 253 14.03 6.79 -42.13
N TYR A 254 13.76 7.20 -40.88
CA TYR A 254 14.10 8.51 -40.32
C TYR A 254 14.97 8.34 -39.05
N PRO A 255 16.19 7.78 -39.17
CA PRO A 255 17.01 7.39 -38.02
C PRO A 255 17.34 8.58 -37.10
N GLN A 256 17.47 9.78 -37.66
CA GLN A 256 17.74 11.02 -36.93
C GLN A 256 16.73 11.34 -35.83
N ILE A 257 15.49 10.86 -35.92
CA ILE A 257 14.48 11.06 -34.85
C ILE A 257 14.91 10.30 -33.59
N HIS A 258 15.20 9.01 -33.71
CA HIS A 258 15.52 8.16 -32.54
C HIS A 258 16.97 8.32 -32.07
N THR A 259 17.94 8.60 -32.96
CA THR A 259 19.34 8.83 -32.53
C THR A 259 19.51 10.08 -31.68
N ASN A 260 18.61 11.07 -31.86
CA ASN A 260 18.71 12.40 -31.27
C ASN A 260 17.77 12.59 -30.06
N SER A 261 16.62 11.88 -30.03
CA SER A 261 15.64 12.01 -28.94
C SER A 261 15.55 10.82 -27.98
N ALA A 262 15.94 9.60 -28.37
CA ALA A 262 15.83 8.45 -27.48
C ALA A 262 16.85 8.54 -26.33
N TYR A 263 16.41 8.18 -25.12
CA TYR A 263 17.27 8.13 -23.93
C TYR A 263 18.48 7.21 -24.13
N ARG A 264 19.51 7.39 -23.31
CA ARG A 264 20.71 6.54 -23.30
C ARG A 264 20.88 5.82 -21.97
N ASP A 265 21.64 4.73 -21.98
CA ASP A 265 22.11 4.07 -20.76
C ASP A 265 23.51 4.55 -20.35
N LYS A 266 24.07 3.97 -19.27
CA LYS A 266 25.41 4.30 -18.75
C LYS A 266 26.56 4.09 -19.75
N SER A 267 26.37 3.30 -20.80
CA SER A 267 27.36 3.06 -21.86
C SER A 267 27.24 4.03 -23.04
N GLY A 268 26.19 4.87 -23.05
CA GLY A 268 25.85 5.75 -24.17
C GLY A 268 25.01 5.08 -25.27
N SER A 269 24.72 3.77 -25.15
CA SER A 269 23.80 3.05 -26.02
C SER A 269 22.36 3.59 -25.91
N LEU A 270 21.65 3.59 -27.04
CA LEU A 270 20.27 4.07 -27.13
C LEU A 270 19.31 3.08 -26.43
N LYS A 271 18.44 3.61 -25.57
CA LYS A 271 17.28 2.94 -24.99
C LYS A 271 16.13 3.03 -25.99
N VAL A 272 16.11 2.10 -26.95
CA VAL A 272 15.09 1.99 -28.01
C VAL A 272 14.42 0.61 -28.01
N TYR A 273 13.33 0.50 -28.75
CA TYR A 273 12.64 -0.74 -29.10
C TYR A 273 12.95 -1.07 -30.56
N SER A 274 13.64 -2.18 -30.81
CA SER A 274 13.85 -2.67 -32.17
C SER A 274 12.57 -3.21 -32.80
N LYS A 275 12.51 -3.23 -34.14
CA LYS A 275 11.49 -3.92 -34.94
C LYS A 275 11.29 -5.40 -34.54
N LYS A 276 12.33 -6.01 -33.97
CA LYS A 276 12.29 -7.35 -33.39
C LYS A 276 11.62 -7.35 -32.01
N GLU A 277 12.02 -6.48 -31.10
CA GLU A 277 11.49 -6.43 -29.73
C GLU A 277 10.01 -6.05 -29.69
N ILE A 278 9.57 -5.10 -30.53
CA ILE A 278 8.14 -4.78 -30.70
C ILE A 278 7.36 -6.02 -31.11
N LYS A 279 7.83 -6.78 -32.11
CA LYS A 279 7.17 -8.02 -32.54
C LYS A 279 7.21 -9.13 -31.48
N GLU A 280 8.28 -9.23 -30.69
CA GLU A 280 8.32 -10.11 -29.52
C GLU A 280 7.36 -9.69 -28.39
N ILE A 281 7.10 -8.39 -28.21
CA ILE A 281 6.13 -7.88 -27.22
C ILE A 281 4.71 -8.15 -27.70
N VAL A 282 4.40 -7.89 -28.97
CA VAL A 282 3.08 -8.19 -29.59
C VAL A 282 2.76 -9.68 -29.52
N GLU A 283 3.70 -10.57 -29.86
CA GLU A 283 3.50 -12.02 -29.74
C GLU A 283 3.33 -12.46 -28.28
N TYR A 284 4.13 -11.91 -27.35
CA TYR A 284 4.04 -12.24 -25.91
C TYR A 284 2.74 -11.75 -25.25
N ALA A 285 2.19 -10.62 -25.73
CA ALA A 285 0.88 -10.11 -25.37
C ALA A 285 -0.24 -10.99 -25.94
N PHE A 286 -0.15 -11.37 -27.22
CA PHE A 286 -1.10 -12.30 -27.86
C PHE A 286 -1.21 -13.60 -27.06
N GLU A 287 -0.08 -14.21 -26.67
CA GLU A 287 0.02 -15.40 -25.80
C GLU A 287 -0.65 -15.29 -24.41
N ARG A 288 -1.21 -14.12 -24.08
CA ARG A 288 -1.85 -13.76 -22.80
C ARG A 288 -3.29 -13.27 -22.94
N ASN A 289 -3.90 -13.42 -24.12
CA ASN A 289 -5.17 -12.80 -24.50
C ASN A 289 -5.09 -11.26 -24.58
N ILE A 290 -3.92 -10.66 -24.80
CA ILE A 290 -3.73 -9.19 -24.82
C ILE A 290 -3.46 -8.69 -26.24
N ARG A 291 -4.37 -7.86 -26.74
CA ARG A 291 -4.20 -7.01 -27.93
C ARG A 291 -3.17 -5.91 -27.69
N VAL A 292 -2.47 -5.47 -28.72
CA VAL A 292 -1.52 -4.34 -28.64
C VAL A 292 -1.90 -3.32 -29.71
N ILE A 293 -2.58 -2.26 -29.29
CA ILE A 293 -2.95 -1.12 -30.13
C ILE A 293 -1.81 -0.11 -30.03
N PRO A 294 -1.07 0.18 -31.12
CA PRO A 294 -0.07 1.25 -31.12
C PRO A 294 -0.77 2.61 -31.17
N GLU A 295 -0.18 3.58 -30.48
CA GLU A 295 -0.52 4.99 -30.62
C GLU A 295 0.61 5.73 -31.34
N PHE A 296 0.26 6.45 -32.39
CA PHE A 296 1.12 7.40 -33.08
C PHE A 296 0.49 8.79 -32.94
N GLU A 297 0.74 9.42 -31.80
CA GLU A 297 0.16 10.72 -31.42
C GLU A 297 0.50 11.79 -32.47
N VAL A 298 -0.53 12.42 -33.06
CA VAL A 298 -0.44 13.48 -34.06
C VAL A 298 -1.70 14.35 -34.02
N PRO A 299 -1.65 15.66 -34.35
CA PRO A 299 -0.46 16.49 -34.56
C PRO A 299 0.03 17.13 -33.24
N GLY A 300 -0.57 16.78 -32.10
CA GLY A 300 -0.08 17.07 -30.75
C GLY A 300 1.30 16.45 -30.52
N HIS A 301 1.99 16.83 -29.44
CA HIS A 301 3.06 16.00 -28.87
C HIS A 301 4.17 15.52 -29.84
N ASN A 302 4.61 16.39 -30.74
CA ASN A 302 5.45 16.04 -31.90
C ASN A 302 6.80 16.79 -31.94
N ALA A 303 7.33 17.27 -30.81
CA ALA A 303 8.63 17.97 -30.79
C ALA A 303 9.79 17.12 -31.36
N VAL A 304 9.69 15.79 -31.30
CA VAL A 304 10.69 14.88 -31.87
C VAL A 304 10.83 14.95 -33.39
N PHE A 305 9.81 15.39 -34.14
CA PHE A 305 9.91 15.57 -35.59
C PHE A 305 10.87 16.70 -35.99
N GLY A 306 11.15 17.66 -35.08
CA GLY A 306 12.14 18.72 -35.29
C GLY A 306 13.58 18.19 -35.41
N HIS A 307 13.84 16.93 -35.04
CA HIS A 307 15.11 16.26 -35.31
C HIS A 307 15.27 15.76 -36.76
N VAL A 308 14.20 15.81 -37.59
CA VAL A 308 14.31 15.68 -39.05
C VAL A 308 14.62 17.04 -39.66
N ASP A 309 13.76 18.02 -39.38
CA ASP A 309 13.87 19.40 -39.81
C ASP A 309 13.09 20.26 -38.80
N GLU A 310 13.71 21.29 -38.23
CA GLU A 310 13.08 22.18 -37.24
C GLU A 310 11.75 22.76 -37.75
N SER A 311 11.66 23.05 -39.05
CA SER A 311 10.47 23.62 -39.65
C SER A 311 9.30 22.63 -39.81
N PHE A 312 9.46 21.35 -39.47
CA PHE A 312 8.35 20.40 -39.39
C PHE A 312 7.49 20.62 -38.14
N VAL A 313 7.98 21.39 -37.16
CA VAL A 313 7.36 21.55 -35.84
C VAL A 313 7.07 23.01 -35.50
N ALA A 314 5.82 23.30 -35.13
CA ALA A 314 5.42 24.55 -34.54
C ALA A 314 5.78 24.60 -33.05
N GLY A 315 6.39 25.71 -32.62
CA GLY A 315 6.77 25.93 -31.21
C GLY A 315 7.90 25.02 -30.69
N TRP A 316 8.75 24.46 -31.57
CA TRP A 316 9.79 23.50 -31.20
C TRP A 316 10.69 24.02 -30.06
N ASN A 317 10.70 23.31 -28.93
CA ASN A 317 11.45 23.66 -27.72
C ASN A 317 11.21 25.10 -27.19
N HIS A 318 10.07 25.72 -27.51
CA HIS A 318 9.82 27.13 -27.19
C HIS A 318 9.81 27.41 -25.68
N THR A 319 10.36 28.57 -25.29
CA THR A 319 10.34 29.07 -23.90
C THR A 319 9.99 30.57 -23.89
N PRO A 320 9.01 31.04 -23.08
CA PRO A 320 8.13 30.28 -22.20
C PRO A 320 7.26 29.27 -22.97
N TRP A 321 6.90 28.16 -22.31
CA TRP A 321 6.25 27.02 -22.95
C TRP A 321 4.73 27.04 -22.76
N ASP A 322 4.24 27.65 -21.68
CA ASP A 322 2.86 27.66 -21.21
C ASP A 322 1.88 28.46 -22.09
N GLU A 323 2.38 29.23 -23.06
CA GLU A 323 1.57 29.83 -24.13
C GLU A 323 1.41 28.92 -25.37
N TYR A 324 2.30 27.93 -25.55
CA TYR A 324 2.51 27.17 -26.78
C TYR A 324 2.26 25.65 -26.65
N CYS A 325 2.27 25.09 -25.44
CA CYS A 325 1.95 23.69 -25.17
C CYS A 325 1.49 23.49 -23.71
N VAL A 326 0.83 22.37 -23.42
CA VAL A 326 0.38 22.03 -22.05
C VAL A 326 1.53 21.51 -21.17
N GLN A 327 2.56 20.90 -21.76
CA GLN A 327 3.79 20.55 -21.07
C GLN A 327 5.04 20.60 -21.97
N PRO A 328 6.23 20.94 -21.42
CA PRO A 328 7.47 21.02 -22.19
C PRO A 328 8.09 19.64 -22.49
N PRO A 329 8.89 19.51 -23.57
CA PRO A 329 9.19 20.55 -24.56
C PRO A 329 8.02 20.75 -25.52
N CYS A 330 7.76 22.01 -25.90
CA CYS A 330 6.72 22.29 -26.90
C CYS A 330 7.10 21.75 -28.29
N GLY A 331 6.08 21.30 -29.01
CA GLY A 331 6.18 20.94 -30.42
C GLY A 331 4.91 20.27 -30.94
N GLN A 332 4.33 20.83 -31.99
CA GLN A 332 3.21 20.26 -32.76
C GLN A 332 3.59 20.13 -34.23
N ALA A 333 3.17 19.05 -34.89
CA ALA A 333 3.45 18.86 -36.31
C ALA A 333 2.78 19.94 -37.17
N ILE A 334 3.49 20.50 -38.15
CA ILE A 334 2.92 21.47 -39.12
C ILE A 334 2.30 20.68 -40.27
N VAL A 335 1.11 20.13 -40.04
CA VAL A 335 0.42 19.20 -40.96
C VAL A 335 -0.18 19.84 -42.23
N ASP A 336 0.09 21.14 -42.47
CA ASP A 336 -0.11 21.77 -43.79
C ASP A 336 1.08 21.50 -44.76
N LYS A 337 2.18 20.90 -44.26
CA LYS A 337 3.34 20.52 -45.07
C LYS A 337 3.24 19.08 -45.56
N GLY A 338 3.33 18.89 -46.88
CA GLY A 338 3.31 17.55 -47.48
C GLY A 338 4.46 16.64 -47.00
N GLU A 339 5.61 17.21 -46.65
CA GLU A 339 6.75 16.48 -46.10
C GLU A 339 6.47 15.94 -44.68
N VAL A 340 5.65 16.65 -43.89
CA VAL A 340 5.22 16.22 -42.55
C VAL A 340 4.14 15.14 -42.68
N VAL A 341 3.19 15.31 -43.61
CA VAL A 341 2.18 14.27 -43.90
C VAL A 341 2.83 12.99 -44.44
N GLN A 342 3.86 13.08 -45.29
CA GLN A 342 4.61 11.91 -45.76
C GLN A 342 5.39 11.21 -44.64
N LEU A 343 5.96 11.96 -43.68
CA LEU A 343 6.60 11.37 -42.50
C LEU A 343 5.59 10.57 -41.66
N ILE A 344 4.38 11.10 -41.48
CA ILE A 344 3.29 10.42 -40.75
C ILE A 344 2.80 9.18 -41.53
N ASP A 345 2.67 9.28 -42.86
CA ASP A 345 2.35 8.15 -43.73
C ASP A 345 3.40 7.03 -43.64
N ASP A 346 4.68 7.38 -43.73
CA ASP A 346 5.80 6.45 -43.62
C ASP A 346 5.88 5.79 -42.23
N LEU A 347 5.54 6.53 -41.17
CA LEU A 347 5.49 6.05 -39.79
C LEU A 347 4.37 5.00 -39.62
N ILE A 348 3.15 5.32 -40.05
CA ILE A 348 2.00 4.41 -39.98
C ILE A 348 2.22 3.20 -40.90
N THR A 349 2.81 3.40 -42.09
CA THR A 349 3.04 2.34 -43.08
C THR A 349 4.15 1.36 -42.66
N ASP A 350 5.33 1.83 -42.23
CA ASP A 350 6.37 0.90 -41.74
C ASP A 350 6.06 0.46 -40.31
N VAL A 351 6.10 1.36 -39.33
CA VAL A 351 6.04 1.02 -37.89
C VAL A 351 4.66 0.49 -37.50
N GLY A 352 3.57 1.07 -37.99
CA GLY A 352 2.22 0.53 -37.82
C GLY A 352 2.06 -0.87 -38.44
N GLY A 353 2.79 -1.16 -39.52
CA GLY A 353 2.94 -2.49 -40.12
C GLY A 353 3.72 -3.51 -39.27
N TRP A 354 4.21 -3.12 -38.08
CA TRP A 354 4.83 -4.06 -37.12
C TRP A 354 3.80 -4.62 -36.13
N PHE A 355 2.67 -3.91 -35.95
CA PHE A 355 1.56 -4.29 -35.09
C PHE A 355 0.45 -4.94 -35.92
N ARG A 356 -0.02 -6.12 -35.50
CA ARG A 356 -1.07 -6.84 -36.23
C ARG A 356 -2.49 -6.42 -35.89
N ASP A 357 -2.70 -5.73 -34.77
CA ASP A 357 -4.04 -5.25 -34.40
C ASP A 357 -4.62 -4.38 -35.53
N PRO A 358 -5.90 -4.54 -35.92
CA PRO A 358 -6.49 -3.70 -36.95
C PRO A 358 -6.60 -2.25 -36.52
N VAL A 359 -6.68 -1.96 -35.21
CA VAL A 359 -6.80 -0.59 -34.71
C VAL A 359 -5.43 0.08 -34.61
N VAL A 360 -5.34 1.34 -35.05
CA VAL A 360 -4.23 2.26 -34.76
C VAL A 360 -4.82 3.49 -34.09
N HIS A 361 -4.25 3.91 -32.97
CA HIS A 361 -4.60 5.17 -32.35
C HIS A 361 -3.74 6.29 -32.94
N VAL A 362 -4.38 7.37 -33.38
CA VAL A 362 -3.72 8.56 -33.97
C VAL A 362 -3.82 9.77 -33.05
N GLY A 363 -4.21 9.55 -31.79
CA GLY A 363 -4.10 10.57 -30.76
C GLY A 363 -5.11 11.70 -30.91
N HIS A 364 -4.62 12.89 -31.24
CA HIS A 364 -5.30 14.18 -31.29
C HIS A 364 -5.60 14.80 -29.91
N ASP A 365 -4.78 14.56 -28.89
CA ASP A 365 -4.91 15.29 -27.61
C ASP A 365 -4.25 16.68 -27.63
N GLU A 366 -4.73 17.54 -26.72
CA GLU A 366 -4.14 18.81 -26.26
C GLU A 366 -3.61 19.81 -27.32
N VAL A 367 -3.99 19.67 -28.59
CA VAL A 367 -3.52 20.49 -29.73
C VAL A 367 -3.75 21.99 -29.50
N ASN A 368 -2.68 22.74 -29.21
CA ASN A 368 -2.74 24.18 -29.04
C ASN A 368 -2.86 24.87 -30.42
N LEU A 369 -4.08 25.28 -30.74
CA LEU A 369 -4.42 25.90 -32.03
C LEU A 369 -3.67 27.23 -32.29
N LYS A 370 -3.10 27.87 -31.26
CA LYS A 370 -2.31 29.11 -31.42
C LYS A 370 -0.92 28.87 -32.00
N SER A 371 -0.34 27.68 -31.77
CA SER A 371 1.08 27.42 -32.02
C SER A 371 1.45 27.48 -33.50
N TRP A 372 0.48 27.28 -34.40
CA TRP A 372 0.65 27.43 -35.85
C TRP A 372 0.48 28.88 -36.38
N GLY A 373 0.11 29.85 -35.54
CA GLY A 373 -0.03 31.27 -35.90
C GLY A 373 -1.33 31.64 -36.66
N ASP A 374 -1.31 32.77 -37.38
CA ASP A 374 -2.47 33.33 -38.09
C ASP A 374 -2.78 32.56 -39.38
N ILE A 375 -3.43 31.41 -39.24
CA ILE A 375 -3.89 30.54 -40.35
C ILE A 375 -5.30 30.00 -40.10
N ASP A 376 -5.96 29.48 -41.14
CA ASP A 376 -7.21 28.73 -40.97
C ASP A 376 -6.93 27.30 -40.46
N VAL A 377 -6.78 27.19 -39.14
CA VAL A 377 -6.50 25.93 -38.44
C VAL A 377 -7.60 24.89 -38.69
N LYS A 378 -8.88 25.28 -38.83
CA LYS A 378 -9.95 24.33 -39.13
C LYS A 378 -9.85 23.78 -40.54
N ALA A 379 -9.54 24.63 -41.52
CA ALA A 379 -9.28 24.16 -42.88
C ALA A 379 -8.02 23.28 -42.96
N MET A 380 -6.98 23.54 -42.15
CA MET A 380 -5.80 22.66 -42.07
C MET A 380 -6.15 21.30 -41.46
N MET A 381 -6.76 21.27 -40.27
CA MET A 381 -7.12 20.01 -39.59
C MET A 381 -8.01 19.13 -40.47
N ARG A 382 -8.96 19.71 -41.21
CA ARG A 382 -9.80 18.96 -42.17
C ARG A 382 -9.03 18.43 -43.38
N ARG A 383 -7.99 19.14 -43.87
CA ARG A 383 -7.09 18.59 -44.92
C ARG A 383 -6.31 17.42 -44.36
N PHE A 384 -5.64 17.61 -43.23
CA PHE A 384 -4.84 16.58 -42.57
C PHE A 384 -5.65 15.32 -42.26
N GLU A 385 -6.84 15.46 -41.66
CA GLU A 385 -7.73 14.33 -41.35
C GLU A 385 -8.15 13.56 -42.62
N THR A 386 -8.40 14.26 -43.74
CA THR A 386 -8.74 13.61 -45.01
C THR A 386 -7.58 12.72 -45.52
N GLU A 387 -6.33 13.21 -45.43
CA GLU A 387 -5.15 12.41 -45.77
C GLU A 387 -4.92 11.28 -44.75
N LEU A 388 -5.12 11.53 -43.45
CA LEU A 388 -4.88 10.57 -42.36
C LEU A 388 -5.85 9.38 -42.41
N VAL A 389 -7.14 9.62 -42.67
CA VAL A 389 -8.11 8.55 -42.94
C VAL A 389 -7.68 7.74 -44.17
N GLY A 390 -7.26 8.41 -45.25
CA GLY A 390 -6.73 7.74 -46.45
C GLY A 390 -5.48 6.89 -46.19
N ILE A 391 -4.57 7.35 -45.34
CA ILE A 391 -3.36 6.64 -44.89
C ILE A 391 -3.72 5.38 -44.08
N LEU A 392 -4.73 5.46 -43.21
CA LEU A 392 -5.21 4.33 -42.44
C LEU A 392 -5.94 3.30 -43.33
N GLU A 393 -6.84 3.75 -44.20
CA GLU A 393 -7.53 2.89 -45.18
C GLU A 393 -6.54 2.16 -46.11
N LYS A 394 -5.55 2.89 -46.66
CA LYS A 394 -4.41 2.36 -47.44
C LYS A 394 -3.72 1.20 -46.74
N ASN A 395 -3.52 1.31 -45.43
CA ASN A 395 -2.81 0.33 -44.60
C ASN A 395 -3.74 -0.74 -43.98
N GLY A 396 -5.05 -0.72 -44.29
CA GLY A 396 -6.04 -1.64 -43.73
C GLY A 396 -6.23 -1.48 -42.22
N LYS A 397 -6.06 -0.25 -41.70
CA LYS A 397 -6.18 0.08 -40.28
C LYS A 397 -7.49 0.80 -39.97
N GLN A 398 -8.05 0.49 -38.81
CA GLN A 398 -9.20 1.16 -38.21
C GLN A 398 -8.73 2.35 -37.36
N TYR A 399 -9.46 3.45 -37.45
CA TYR A 399 -9.17 4.69 -36.73
C TYR A 399 -9.48 4.55 -35.23
N ALA A 400 -8.62 5.12 -34.39
CA ALA A 400 -8.90 5.42 -32.99
C ALA A 400 -8.27 6.76 -32.58
N GLY A 401 -8.89 7.48 -31.66
CA GLY A 401 -8.39 8.79 -31.20
C GLY A 401 -9.08 9.27 -29.93
N TRP A 402 -8.45 10.26 -29.29
CA TRP A 402 -8.94 10.91 -28.07
C TRP A 402 -10.25 11.66 -28.34
N ASP A 403 -11.06 11.84 -27.29
CA ASP A 403 -12.44 12.30 -27.44
C ASP A 403 -12.60 13.74 -27.96
N GLU A 404 -11.52 14.50 -28.09
CA GLU A 404 -11.37 15.74 -28.84
C GLU A 404 -11.76 15.63 -30.32
N ILE A 405 -11.54 14.48 -30.99
CA ILE A 405 -11.91 14.27 -32.41
C ILE A 405 -13.41 14.40 -32.65
N ALA A 406 -14.23 14.27 -31.59
CA ALA A 406 -15.68 14.33 -31.66
C ALA A 406 -16.27 15.72 -31.38
N ASP A 407 -15.51 16.68 -30.82
CA ASP A 407 -16.09 17.99 -30.45
C ASP A 407 -15.19 19.24 -30.50
N LEU A 408 -13.87 19.14 -30.71
CA LEU A 408 -12.99 20.33 -30.77
C LEU A 408 -12.69 20.82 -32.19
N TYR A 409 -12.19 19.93 -33.05
CA TYR A 409 -11.47 20.38 -34.26
C TYR A 409 -12.37 20.72 -35.45
N GLY A 410 -13.62 20.26 -35.48
CA GLY A 410 -14.48 20.41 -36.66
C GLY A 410 -14.09 19.44 -37.77
N ILE A 411 -13.78 18.20 -37.39
CA ILE A 411 -13.34 17.09 -38.25
C ILE A 411 -14.26 15.86 -38.11
N GLU A 412 -15.22 15.92 -37.18
CA GLU A 412 -15.98 14.77 -36.70
C GLU A 412 -16.81 14.08 -37.80
N ASP A 413 -17.17 14.76 -38.89
CA ASP A 413 -17.85 14.21 -40.06
C ASP A 413 -16.91 13.48 -41.06
N LEU A 414 -15.59 13.66 -40.95
CA LEU A 414 -14.57 12.97 -41.74
C LEU A 414 -14.16 11.63 -41.10
N VAL A 415 -14.10 11.57 -39.77
CA VAL A 415 -13.71 10.38 -39.00
C VAL A 415 -14.74 9.24 -39.22
N PRO A 416 -14.30 7.99 -39.50
CA PRO A 416 -15.17 6.82 -39.62
C PRO A 416 -16.03 6.58 -38.37
N LYS A 417 -17.31 6.21 -38.54
CA LYS A 417 -18.28 6.11 -37.41
C LYS A 417 -18.17 4.85 -36.56
N ASP A 418 -17.39 3.89 -37.02
CA ASP A 418 -16.92 2.70 -36.29
C ASP A 418 -15.58 2.93 -35.56
N ALA A 419 -14.95 4.11 -35.72
CA ALA A 419 -13.72 4.49 -35.03
C ALA A 419 -13.84 4.35 -33.50
N LEU A 420 -12.75 3.88 -32.87
CA LEU A 420 -12.68 3.72 -31.42
C LEU A 420 -12.37 5.07 -30.75
N VAL A 421 -13.37 5.67 -30.10
CA VAL A 421 -13.21 6.94 -29.36
C VAL A 421 -12.79 6.65 -27.92
N THR A 422 -11.62 7.15 -27.53
CA THR A 422 -11.07 6.99 -26.17
C THR A 422 -11.38 8.23 -25.33
N ILE A 423 -12.28 8.08 -24.35
CA ILE A 423 -12.71 9.20 -23.50
C ILE A 423 -11.82 9.33 -22.28
N TRP A 424 -11.01 10.39 -22.25
CA TRP A 424 -10.15 10.75 -21.12
C TRP A 424 -10.67 11.97 -20.36
N ARG A 425 -11.33 12.91 -21.06
CA ARG A 425 -11.80 14.16 -20.45
C ARG A 425 -12.96 13.91 -19.48
N SER A 426 -13.03 14.71 -18.41
CA SER A 426 -14.04 14.59 -17.34
C SER A 426 -14.98 15.81 -17.32
N PRO A 427 -16.30 15.66 -17.09
CA PRO A 427 -17.04 14.42 -16.84
C PRO A 427 -17.21 13.57 -18.10
N SER A 428 -16.89 12.27 -18.02
CA SER A 428 -16.95 11.35 -19.15
C SER A 428 -18.34 11.23 -19.75
N THR A 429 -19.42 11.33 -18.95
CA THR A 429 -20.80 11.27 -19.44
C THR A 429 -21.13 12.38 -20.44
N ASP A 430 -20.55 13.57 -20.30
CA ASP A 430 -20.73 14.68 -21.26
C ASP A 430 -19.85 14.55 -22.50
N ARG A 431 -18.75 13.80 -22.42
CA ARG A 431 -17.93 13.41 -23.58
C ARG A 431 -18.58 12.28 -24.38
N VAL A 432 -19.20 11.29 -23.70
CA VAL A 432 -20.01 10.24 -24.33
C VAL A 432 -21.18 10.86 -25.11
N LYS A 433 -21.87 11.86 -24.53
CA LYS A 433 -22.93 12.61 -25.23
C LYS A 433 -22.39 13.34 -26.48
N ALA A 434 -21.20 13.94 -26.41
CA ALA A 434 -20.58 14.59 -27.56
C ALA A 434 -20.25 13.58 -28.68
N ALA A 435 -19.61 12.46 -28.35
CA ALA A 435 -19.32 11.38 -29.29
C ALA A 435 -20.58 10.75 -29.91
N LEU A 436 -21.64 10.55 -29.13
CA LEU A 436 -22.96 10.09 -29.62
C LEU A 436 -23.60 11.11 -30.58
N ASN A 437 -23.55 12.41 -30.26
CA ASN A 437 -24.06 13.47 -31.14
C ASN A 437 -23.28 13.56 -32.46
N ALA A 438 -21.98 13.25 -32.43
CA ALA A 438 -21.14 13.09 -33.62
C ALA A 438 -21.33 11.75 -34.35
N GLY A 439 -22.13 10.82 -33.80
CA GLY A 439 -22.51 9.55 -34.42
C GLY A 439 -21.58 8.36 -34.15
N PHE A 440 -20.64 8.47 -33.21
CA PHE A 440 -19.75 7.36 -32.83
C PHE A 440 -20.44 6.39 -31.86
N THR A 441 -20.25 5.09 -32.08
CA THR A 441 -20.89 4.03 -31.26
C THR A 441 -19.92 2.98 -30.70
N ASN A 442 -18.62 3.19 -30.91
CA ASN A 442 -17.50 2.37 -30.45
C ASN A 442 -16.67 3.19 -29.45
N ILE A 443 -17.10 3.23 -28.19
CA ILE A 443 -16.58 4.16 -27.18
C ILE A 443 -15.97 3.40 -26.01
N VAL A 444 -14.82 3.86 -25.50
CA VAL A 444 -14.21 3.34 -24.26
C VAL A 444 -13.82 4.49 -23.33
N VAL A 445 -13.95 4.29 -22.01
CA VAL A 445 -13.75 5.36 -21.01
C VAL A 445 -12.54 5.10 -20.11
N GLY A 446 -11.76 6.15 -19.85
CA GLY A 446 -10.61 6.18 -18.94
C GLY A 446 -10.44 7.56 -18.30
N PRO A 447 -11.45 8.07 -17.57
CA PRO A 447 -11.52 9.48 -17.21
C PRO A 447 -10.42 9.92 -16.25
N SER A 448 -9.86 11.10 -16.51
CA SER A 448 -8.84 11.79 -15.70
C SER A 448 -9.25 12.15 -14.27
N SER A 449 -10.51 11.92 -13.89
CA SER A 449 -11.01 12.05 -12.52
C SER A 449 -11.01 10.75 -11.71
N HIS A 450 -10.69 9.60 -12.33
CA HIS A 450 -10.75 8.30 -11.66
C HIS A 450 -9.66 7.31 -12.10
N TRP A 451 -9.33 7.23 -13.40
CA TRP A 451 -8.55 6.14 -14.00
C TRP A 451 -7.18 6.56 -14.58
N TYR A 452 -6.76 7.82 -14.36
CA TYR A 452 -5.37 8.27 -14.54
C TYR A 452 -4.49 7.73 -13.40
N LEU A 453 -3.78 6.63 -13.64
CA LEU A 453 -2.96 5.95 -12.64
C LEU A 453 -1.66 6.71 -12.33
N ASP A 454 -1.22 7.64 -13.17
CA ASP A 454 -0.18 8.61 -12.83
C ASP A 454 -0.56 9.49 -11.63
N CYS A 455 -1.84 9.85 -11.47
CA CYS A 455 -2.29 10.77 -10.43
C CYS A 455 -2.03 10.28 -9.00
N SER A 456 -1.29 11.10 -8.26
CA SER A 456 -0.81 10.86 -6.91
C SER A 456 -0.73 12.16 -6.10
N PRO A 457 -0.56 12.10 -4.76
CA PRO A 457 -0.27 13.29 -3.94
C PRO A 457 0.93 14.13 -4.42
N SER A 458 1.86 13.51 -5.15
CA SER A 458 3.10 14.13 -5.62
C SER A 458 3.05 14.54 -7.11
N ALA A 459 1.91 14.37 -7.79
CA ALA A 459 1.68 14.79 -9.19
C ALA A 459 0.98 16.16 -9.25
N PRO A 460 1.67 17.27 -9.62
CA PRO A 460 1.10 18.62 -9.54
C PRO A 460 -0.10 18.85 -10.46
N TRP A 461 -0.16 18.17 -11.61
CA TRP A 461 -1.28 18.28 -12.55
C TRP A 461 -2.60 17.76 -11.96
N CYS A 462 -2.55 16.74 -11.11
CA CYS A 462 -3.72 16.14 -10.45
C CYS A 462 -4.19 16.88 -9.18
N GLN A 463 -3.55 18.00 -8.82
CA GLN A 463 -4.04 18.87 -7.76
C GLN A 463 -5.34 19.57 -8.19
N SER A 464 -6.28 19.69 -7.26
CA SER A 464 -7.54 20.41 -7.47
C SER A 464 -7.32 21.91 -7.66
N ALA A 465 -8.32 22.60 -8.22
CA ALA A 465 -8.26 24.04 -8.43
C ALA A 465 -8.08 24.84 -7.12
N TRP A 466 -8.58 24.33 -5.98
CA TRP A 466 -8.34 24.95 -4.67
C TRP A 466 -6.88 24.79 -4.23
N GLU A 467 -6.30 23.60 -4.39
CA GLU A 467 -4.91 23.33 -4.00
C GLU A 467 -3.90 24.14 -4.83
N LYS A 468 -4.14 24.23 -6.15
CA LYS A 468 -3.37 25.08 -7.08
C LYS A 468 -3.44 26.57 -6.72
N GLN A 469 -4.49 27.01 -6.04
CA GLN A 469 -4.67 28.39 -5.56
C GLN A 469 -4.14 28.64 -4.14
N ASN A 470 -3.95 27.60 -3.32
CA ASN A 470 -3.55 27.70 -1.92
C ASN A 470 -2.33 26.81 -1.59
N PRO A 471 -1.21 26.88 -2.34
CA PRO A 471 -0.08 25.95 -2.20
C PRO A 471 0.68 26.05 -0.86
N SER A 472 0.41 27.07 -0.04
CA SER A 472 0.88 27.16 1.36
C SER A 472 0.17 26.20 2.30
N ASP A 473 -1.09 25.86 1.99
CA ASP A 473 -2.02 25.17 2.89
C ASP A 473 -2.08 23.66 2.59
N THR A 474 -1.48 23.24 1.48
CA THR A 474 -1.51 21.86 0.96
C THR A 474 -0.29 21.02 1.37
N ALA A 475 0.67 21.62 2.08
CA ALA A 475 1.88 20.97 2.55
C ALA A 475 1.70 20.31 3.94
N TYR A 476 0.89 19.25 4.01
CA TYR A 476 0.95 18.19 5.03
C TYR A 476 0.77 18.52 6.53
N ASP A 477 0.42 19.75 6.96
CA ASP A 477 0.41 20.09 8.41
C ASP A 477 -0.75 21.03 8.89
N ILE A 478 -2.01 20.70 8.54
CA ILE A 478 -3.21 21.39 9.08
C ILE A 478 -4.00 20.47 10.04
N PRO A 479 -3.92 20.68 11.38
CA PRO A 479 -4.69 19.89 12.34
C PRO A 479 -6.20 20.19 12.29
N GLY A 480 -6.99 19.15 11.99
CA GLY A 480 -8.46 19.17 12.17
C GLY A 480 -9.29 19.30 10.90
N TYR A 481 -8.68 19.45 9.72
CA TYR A 481 -9.41 19.29 8.47
C TYR A 481 -9.73 17.82 8.21
N LEU A 482 -11.00 17.51 7.88
CA LEU A 482 -11.36 16.19 7.36
C LEU A 482 -10.81 16.08 5.94
N THR A 483 -10.09 15.00 5.66
CA THR A 483 -9.33 14.83 4.41
C THR A 483 -10.26 14.70 3.20
N HIS A 484 -10.42 15.82 2.49
CA HIS A 484 -10.74 15.86 1.06
C HIS A 484 -9.58 16.55 0.31
N PRO A 485 -8.38 15.94 0.27
CA PRO A 485 -7.31 16.41 -0.59
C PRO A 485 -7.68 16.17 -2.06
N GLY A 486 -6.89 16.74 -2.97
CA GLY A 486 -6.99 16.49 -4.41
C GLY A 486 -7.09 15.00 -4.71
N GLN A 487 -7.96 14.64 -5.66
CA GLN A 487 -8.43 13.28 -5.85
C GLN A 487 -7.37 12.39 -6.51
N TRP A 488 -6.26 12.12 -5.82
CA TRP A 488 -5.34 11.08 -6.24
C TRP A 488 -6.07 9.74 -6.32
N HIS A 489 -5.89 9.04 -7.44
CA HIS A 489 -6.65 7.84 -7.76
C HIS A 489 -6.10 6.64 -7.00
N ASN A 490 -6.34 6.60 -5.68
CA ASN A 490 -6.10 5.41 -4.86
C ASN A 490 -7.11 4.31 -5.23
N TRP A 491 -6.91 3.09 -4.72
CA TRP A 491 -7.71 1.93 -5.13
C TRP A 491 -9.23 2.09 -4.90
N THR A 492 -9.69 2.84 -3.89
CA THR A 492 -11.14 3.06 -3.71
C THR A 492 -11.69 4.03 -4.74
N THR A 493 -10.97 5.11 -5.06
CA THR A 493 -11.34 6.06 -6.13
C THR A 493 -11.39 5.35 -7.49
N VAL A 494 -10.42 4.47 -7.77
CA VAL A 494 -10.39 3.67 -8.99
C VAL A 494 -11.57 2.68 -9.06
N TYR A 495 -12.03 2.12 -7.93
CA TYR A 495 -13.16 1.19 -7.91
C TYR A 495 -14.54 1.87 -7.95
N SER A 496 -14.64 3.10 -7.44
CA SER A 496 -15.92 3.81 -7.32
C SER A 496 -16.47 4.34 -8.65
N PHE A 497 -15.65 4.38 -9.71
CA PHE A 497 -16.14 4.69 -11.05
C PHE A 497 -16.95 3.52 -11.61
N ASP A 498 -18.18 3.81 -12.03
CA ASP A 498 -18.99 2.94 -12.89
C ASP A 498 -19.04 3.54 -14.30
N PRO A 499 -18.53 2.86 -15.34
CA PRO A 499 -18.52 3.36 -16.72
C PRO A 499 -19.92 3.52 -17.35
N LEU A 500 -21.00 3.07 -16.70
CA LEU A 500 -22.38 3.17 -17.21
C LEU A 500 -23.23 4.23 -16.50
N HIS A 501 -22.74 4.84 -15.41
CA HIS A 501 -23.52 5.79 -14.60
C HIS A 501 -23.87 7.06 -15.41
N ASP A 502 -25.16 7.43 -15.44
CA ASP A 502 -25.71 8.56 -16.22
C ASP A 502 -25.34 8.59 -17.73
N VAL A 503 -24.98 7.44 -18.31
CA VAL A 503 -24.76 7.28 -19.75
C VAL A 503 -26.11 7.07 -20.46
N PRO A 504 -26.45 7.86 -21.50
CA PRO A 504 -27.77 7.78 -22.14
C PRO A 504 -27.97 6.49 -22.98
N GLU A 505 -26.90 5.96 -23.57
CA GLU A 505 -26.93 4.71 -24.34
C GLU A 505 -25.81 3.73 -23.89
N PRO A 506 -25.96 3.05 -22.73
CA PRO A 506 -24.89 2.25 -22.12
C PRO A 506 -24.23 1.20 -23.05
N SER A 507 -24.93 0.73 -24.09
CA SER A 507 -24.44 -0.25 -25.07
C SER A 507 -23.37 0.26 -26.05
N VAL A 508 -23.13 1.58 -26.14
CA VAL A 508 -21.99 2.10 -26.93
C VAL A 508 -20.66 1.98 -26.20
N ILE A 509 -20.69 1.87 -24.88
CA ILE A 509 -19.50 1.68 -24.04
C ILE A 509 -19.00 0.25 -24.18
N LYS A 510 -17.89 0.06 -24.92
CA LYS A 510 -17.25 -1.25 -25.11
C LYS A 510 -16.33 -1.63 -23.95
N GLY A 511 -16.15 -0.72 -22.99
CA GLY A 511 -15.38 -0.91 -21.77
C GLY A 511 -14.55 0.32 -21.46
N GLY A 512 -13.29 0.12 -21.08
CA GLY A 512 -12.45 1.22 -20.63
C GLY A 512 -11.00 0.86 -20.35
N PHE A 513 -10.24 1.84 -19.87
CA PHE A 513 -8.80 1.74 -19.65
C PHE A 513 -8.34 2.51 -18.41
N GLY A 514 -7.28 2.02 -17.77
CA GLY A 514 -6.45 2.86 -16.91
C GLY A 514 -5.37 3.53 -17.75
N ALA A 515 -5.15 4.83 -17.61
CA ALA A 515 -4.01 5.51 -18.23
C ALA A 515 -2.82 5.54 -17.28
N LEU A 516 -1.61 5.27 -17.76
CA LEU A 516 -0.37 5.51 -17.03
C LEU A 516 0.58 6.34 -17.88
N TRP A 517 0.37 7.66 -17.81
CA TRP A 517 1.35 8.66 -18.24
C TRP A 517 2.60 8.59 -17.35
N SER A 518 3.78 8.93 -17.90
CA SER A 518 5.06 8.54 -17.33
C SER A 518 6.02 9.67 -16.97
N GLU A 519 5.61 10.94 -16.99
CA GLU A 519 6.41 12.12 -16.60
C GLU A 519 7.18 11.88 -15.29
N THR A 520 6.48 11.38 -14.27
CA THR A 520 7.01 11.03 -12.94
C THR A 520 7.15 9.53 -12.72
N ILE A 521 6.62 8.68 -13.60
CA ILE A 521 6.71 7.22 -13.49
C ILE A 521 8.04 6.74 -14.07
N LYS A 522 8.80 6.02 -13.24
CA LYS A 522 10.12 5.50 -13.57
C LYS A 522 10.13 3.98 -13.37
N LYS A 523 11.11 3.30 -13.96
CA LYS A 523 11.28 1.83 -13.85
C LYS A 523 11.21 1.28 -12.41
N HIS A 524 11.62 2.06 -11.41
CA HIS A 524 11.62 1.62 -10.00
C HIS A 524 10.28 1.80 -9.27
N ASN A 525 9.30 2.54 -9.82
CA ASN A 525 8.02 2.82 -9.16
C ASN A 525 6.78 2.33 -9.94
N ILE A 526 6.92 2.03 -11.25
CA ILE A 526 5.80 1.62 -12.14
C ILE A 526 4.91 0.50 -11.57
N ASP A 527 5.49 -0.57 -11.01
CA ASP A 527 4.74 -1.69 -10.41
C ASP A 527 3.83 -1.24 -9.25
N ARG A 528 4.30 -0.28 -8.45
CA ARG A 528 3.60 0.25 -7.28
C ARG A 528 2.54 1.28 -7.66
N PHE A 529 2.71 1.95 -8.80
CA PHE A 529 1.69 2.81 -9.36
C PHE A 529 0.60 1.97 -10.04
N LEU A 530 0.96 1.04 -10.93
CA LEU A 530 0.01 0.18 -11.62
C LEU A 530 -0.72 -0.74 -10.65
N PHE A 531 0.00 -1.58 -9.90
CA PHE A 531 -0.61 -2.67 -9.15
C PHE A 531 -0.74 -2.35 -7.65
N PRO A 532 -1.88 -2.65 -7.02
CA PRO A 532 -3.03 -3.39 -7.56
C PRO A 532 -4.14 -2.51 -8.17
N ARG A 533 -3.93 -1.20 -8.40
CA ARG A 533 -4.98 -0.29 -8.91
C ARG A 533 -5.49 -0.67 -10.31
N LEU A 534 -4.60 -1.03 -11.22
CA LEU A 534 -4.96 -1.51 -12.55
C LEU A 534 -5.84 -2.77 -12.48
N SER A 535 -5.62 -3.62 -11.48
CA SER A 535 -6.44 -4.81 -11.22
C SER A 535 -7.86 -4.47 -10.72
N VAL A 536 -8.05 -3.27 -10.16
CA VAL A 536 -9.36 -2.73 -9.78
C VAL A 536 -10.18 -2.32 -10.99
N ILE A 537 -9.54 -1.74 -12.01
CA ILE A 537 -10.15 -1.51 -13.33
C ILE A 537 -10.49 -2.85 -13.99
N GLY A 538 -9.57 -3.83 -13.94
CA GLY A 538 -9.80 -5.18 -14.42
C GLY A 538 -11.02 -5.87 -13.80
N GLU A 539 -11.28 -5.67 -12.50
CA GLU A 539 -12.50 -6.18 -11.88
C GLU A 539 -13.76 -5.43 -12.32
N ARG A 540 -13.74 -4.10 -12.34
CA ARG A 540 -14.90 -3.27 -12.75
C ARG A 540 -15.32 -3.53 -14.21
N LEU A 541 -14.38 -3.92 -15.07
CA LEU A 541 -14.65 -4.22 -16.47
C LEU A 541 -14.92 -5.72 -16.76
N TRP A 542 -14.57 -6.63 -15.85
CA TRP A 542 -14.89 -8.06 -15.98
C TRP A 542 -16.21 -8.44 -15.29
N SER A 543 -16.45 -7.99 -14.07
CA SER A 543 -17.51 -8.51 -13.21
C SER A 543 -18.87 -7.87 -13.49
N TYR A 544 -19.94 -8.59 -13.19
CA TYR A 544 -21.31 -8.08 -13.22
C TYR A 544 -21.75 -7.63 -11.82
N ASP A 545 -22.61 -6.62 -11.74
CA ASP A 545 -22.94 -5.90 -10.51
C ASP A 545 -23.95 -6.64 -9.60
N SER A 546 -23.87 -7.98 -9.56
CA SER A 546 -24.82 -8.86 -8.86
C SER A 546 -24.64 -8.89 -7.33
N VAL A 547 -23.54 -8.34 -6.81
CA VAL A 547 -23.27 -8.21 -5.37
C VAL A 547 -22.57 -6.88 -5.08
N GLU A 548 -23.19 -6.00 -4.30
CA GLU A 548 -22.49 -4.90 -3.62
C GLU A 548 -21.58 -5.48 -2.52
N TYR A 549 -20.36 -5.87 -2.89
CA TYR A 549 -19.34 -6.21 -1.92
C TYR A 549 -19.02 -4.98 -1.08
N SER A 550 -18.98 -5.13 0.25
CA SER A 550 -18.59 -4.00 1.10
C SER A 550 -17.14 -3.60 0.80
N ALA A 551 -16.80 -2.35 1.09
CA ALA A 551 -15.41 -1.88 0.97
C ALA A 551 -14.43 -2.71 1.83
N VAL A 552 -14.92 -3.43 2.85
CA VAL A 552 -14.13 -4.37 3.67
C VAL A 552 -13.88 -5.68 2.92
N ASP A 553 -14.88 -6.22 2.22
CA ASP A 553 -14.76 -7.48 1.48
C ASP A 553 -13.88 -7.31 0.24
N THR A 554 -14.17 -6.29 -0.59
CA THR A 554 -13.33 -5.99 -1.76
C THR A 554 -11.88 -5.70 -1.35
N LYS A 555 -11.64 -5.02 -0.21
CA LYS A 555 -10.28 -4.84 0.32
C LYS A 555 -9.60 -6.18 0.64
N GLN A 556 -10.29 -7.12 1.29
CA GLN A 556 -9.73 -8.43 1.62
C GLN A 556 -9.41 -9.26 0.37
N ARG A 557 -10.30 -9.26 -0.63
CA ARG A 557 -10.07 -9.92 -1.92
C ARG A 557 -8.87 -9.31 -2.65
N LEU A 558 -8.78 -7.97 -2.65
CA LEU A 558 -7.71 -7.23 -3.31
C LEU A 558 -6.34 -7.41 -2.64
N GLU A 559 -6.23 -7.41 -1.30
CA GLU A 559 -4.96 -7.71 -0.61
C GLU A 559 -4.50 -9.16 -0.89
N ARG A 560 -5.42 -10.13 -0.93
CA ARG A 560 -5.10 -11.52 -1.30
C ARG A 560 -4.59 -11.62 -2.73
N PHE A 561 -5.26 -10.97 -3.68
CA PHE A 561 -4.85 -10.96 -5.08
C PHE A 561 -3.53 -10.20 -5.30
N ARG A 562 -3.33 -9.09 -4.59
CA ARG A 562 -2.07 -8.33 -4.55
C ARG A 562 -0.92 -9.18 -3.97
N ALA A 563 -1.19 -10.01 -2.96
CA ALA A 563 -0.21 -10.98 -2.49
C ALA A 563 0.10 -12.07 -3.53
N SER A 564 -0.84 -12.46 -4.39
CA SER A 564 -0.56 -13.33 -5.54
C SER A 564 0.32 -12.64 -6.60
N LEU A 565 0.07 -11.37 -6.95
CA LEU A 565 0.94 -10.61 -7.87
C LEU A 565 2.40 -10.59 -7.39
N VAL A 566 2.63 -10.34 -6.11
CA VAL A 566 3.97 -10.33 -5.50
C VAL A 566 4.59 -11.74 -5.47
N ASN A 567 3.90 -12.72 -4.88
CA ASN A 567 4.50 -14.03 -4.59
C ASN A 567 4.55 -15.00 -5.78
N GLU A 568 3.67 -14.82 -6.77
CA GLU A 568 3.52 -15.75 -7.90
C GLU A 568 4.09 -15.18 -9.19
N LEU A 569 3.98 -13.86 -9.41
CA LEU A 569 4.46 -13.19 -10.63
C LEU A 569 5.71 -12.34 -10.44
N GLU A 570 6.15 -12.09 -9.20
CA GLU A 570 7.30 -11.21 -8.88
C GLU A 570 7.09 -9.74 -9.32
N ILE A 571 5.83 -9.29 -9.27
CA ILE A 571 5.42 -7.90 -9.53
C ILE A 571 5.38 -7.15 -8.19
N ASP A 572 6.05 -6.00 -8.08
CA ASP A 572 6.14 -5.23 -6.82
C ASP A 572 4.88 -4.38 -6.58
N ALA A 573 3.73 -5.05 -6.53
CA ALA A 573 2.42 -4.44 -6.32
C ALA A 573 2.34 -3.79 -4.92
N ALA A 574 1.86 -2.55 -4.87
CA ALA A 574 1.84 -1.72 -3.66
C ALA A 574 0.86 -2.22 -2.58
N GLU A 575 1.10 -1.80 -1.35
CA GLU A 575 0.06 -1.87 -0.29
C GLU A 575 -1.09 -0.93 -0.62
N LEU A 576 -2.32 -1.29 -0.22
CA LEU A 576 -3.51 -0.47 -0.48
C LEU A 576 -3.52 0.91 0.20
N GLY A 577 -2.61 1.17 1.14
CA GLY A 577 -2.40 2.47 1.77
C GLY A 577 -1.22 3.28 1.17
N TYR A 578 -0.61 2.84 0.07
CA TYR A 578 0.62 3.43 -0.48
C TYR A 578 0.43 4.91 -0.88
N LEU A 579 -0.53 5.21 -1.76
CA LEU A 579 -0.88 6.59 -2.10
C LEU A 579 -1.55 7.29 -0.91
N GLY A 580 -1.15 8.53 -0.66
CA GLY A 580 -1.62 9.36 0.46
C GLY A 580 -0.95 9.12 1.82
N ASN A 581 -0.22 8.01 2.04
CA ASN A 581 0.48 7.75 3.32
C ASN A 581 1.95 7.34 3.19
N LYS A 582 2.38 6.78 2.05
CA LYS A 582 3.75 6.26 1.85
C LYS A 582 4.42 6.72 0.56
N GLU A 583 3.72 7.39 -0.35
CA GLU A 583 4.24 7.79 -1.67
C GLU A 583 5.47 8.73 -1.58
N GLY A 584 5.41 9.75 -0.71
CA GLY A 584 6.54 10.69 -0.48
C GLY A 584 7.83 10.04 0.07
N MET A 585 7.82 8.72 0.31
CA MET A 585 9.01 7.92 0.63
C MET A 585 9.76 7.41 -0.61
N VAL A 586 9.19 7.58 -1.82
CA VAL A 586 9.76 7.15 -3.11
C VAL A 586 10.37 8.33 -3.90
N TYR A 587 9.97 9.57 -3.62
CA TYR A 587 10.71 10.77 -4.05
C TYR A 587 11.99 10.98 -3.23
N ARG A 588 12.94 10.03 -3.36
CA ARG A 588 14.35 10.23 -3.05
C ARG A 588 15.11 10.43 -4.36
N PRO A 589 15.71 11.62 -4.62
CA PRO A 589 16.59 11.84 -5.78
C PRO A 589 17.85 10.95 -5.82
N GLU A 590 18.05 10.14 -4.79
CA GLU A 590 19.23 9.30 -4.53
C GLU A 590 19.21 7.96 -5.30
N LEU A 591 18.18 7.68 -6.11
CA LEU A 591 18.07 6.47 -6.94
C LEU A 591 17.80 6.75 -8.43
N CYS A 592 18.28 7.88 -8.93
CA CYS A 592 18.32 8.22 -10.35
C CYS A 592 19.41 7.41 -11.11
N ASP A 593 19.15 6.14 -11.42
CA ASP A 593 19.92 5.27 -12.35
C ASP A 593 21.47 5.22 -12.11
N GLY A 594 21.94 5.57 -10.90
CA GLY A 594 23.34 6.01 -10.73
C GLY A 594 23.88 6.08 -9.29
N VAL A 595 23.61 5.08 -8.44
CA VAL A 595 24.38 4.86 -7.18
C VAL A 595 24.82 3.41 -7.05
N GLU A 596 25.67 3.00 -8.00
CA GLU A 596 26.90 2.33 -7.60
C GLU A 596 27.94 3.46 -7.38
N GLU A 597 28.97 3.22 -6.57
CA GLU A 597 29.77 4.31 -6.00
C GLU A 597 30.57 5.12 -7.05
N GLY A 598 30.31 6.44 -7.12
CA GLY A 598 31.25 7.40 -7.69
C GLY A 598 30.77 8.22 -8.89
N GLU A 599 30.94 9.54 -8.74
CA GLU A 599 31.08 10.56 -9.79
C GLU A 599 29.87 10.87 -10.71
N GLY A 600 29.91 12.07 -11.31
CA GLY A 600 28.73 12.73 -11.87
C GLY A 600 28.65 12.73 -13.40
N TRP A 601 27.43 12.79 -13.92
CA TRP A 601 27.14 12.80 -15.36
C TRP A 601 27.75 14.00 -16.09
N GLN A 602 28.47 13.73 -17.19
CA GLN A 602 28.81 14.72 -18.20
C GLN A 602 27.89 14.57 -19.43
N ILE A 603 27.35 15.70 -19.90
CA ILE A 603 26.82 15.84 -21.25
C ILE A 603 27.90 16.60 -22.05
N GLY A 604 28.14 16.21 -23.31
CA GLY A 604 29.00 16.98 -24.19
C GLY A 604 29.07 16.45 -25.63
N PRO A 605 29.77 17.16 -26.54
CA PRO A 605 30.48 18.42 -26.30
C PRO A 605 29.93 19.62 -27.10
N GLN A 606 30.20 20.82 -26.56
CA GLN A 606 30.39 22.11 -27.25
C GLN A 606 29.65 22.39 -28.58
N LEU A 607 28.64 23.27 -28.51
CA LEU A 607 28.47 24.31 -29.52
C LEU A 607 29.14 25.59 -29.01
N GLU A 608 30.19 26.06 -29.71
CA GLU A 608 30.84 27.33 -29.39
C GLU A 608 30.17 28.50 -30.16
N GLY A 609 30.08 29.67 -29.53
CA GLY A 609 29.93 30.93 -30.26
C GLY A 609 28.60 31.69 -30.16
N ASN A 610 28.19 32.10 -28.95
CA ASN A 610 27.94 33.52 -28.67
C ASN A 610 27.69 33.80 -27.17
N PRO A 611 28.09 34.97 -26.64
CA PRO A 611 27.88 35.32 -25.23
C PRO A 611 26.48 35.93 -25.00
N VAL A 612 25.69 35.32 -24.13
CA VAL A 612 24.45 35.90 -23.58
C VAL A 612 24.64 36.19 -22.09
N ALA A 613 24.11 37.32 -21.62
CA ALA A 613 24.49 37.93 -20.35
C ALA A 613 24.16 37.09 -19.11
N GLU A 614 25.01 37.20 -18.08
CA GLU A 614 24.73 36.70 -16.73
C GLU A 614 23.55 37.47 -16.12
N GLY A 615 22.34 36.89 -16.20
CA GLY A 615 21.10 37.60 -15.84
C GLY A 615 20.03 36.77 -15.13
N THR A 616 19.85 35.49 -15.46
CA THR A 616 18.95 34.57 -14.74
C THR A 616 19.37 33.11 -14.97
N LYS A 617 19.65 32.38 -13.88
CA LYS A 617 19.55 30.90 -13.86
C LYS A 617 18.55 30.52 -12.77
N GLY A 618 17.42 29.94 -13.19
CA GLY A 618 16.31 29.58 -12.30
C GLY A 618 16.71 28.55 -11.25
N SER A 619 16.30 28.78 -10.00
CA SER A 619 16.68 27.96 -8.85
C SER A 619 15.62 26.88 -8.55
N TYR A 620 15.91 25.62 -8.89
CA TYR A 620 15.09 24.47 -8.47
C TYR A 620 15.90 23.21 -8.08
N CYS A 621 17.06 23.38 -7.43
CA CYS A 621 17.77 22.25 -6.80
C CYS A 621 18.76 22.65 -5.68
N SER A 622 18.33 23.39 -4.65
CA SER A 622 19.26 23.89 -3.61
C SER A 622 18.67 24.27 -2.23
N ILE A 623 18.06 23.32 -1.49
CA ILE A 623 17.89 23.44 -0.03
C ILE A 623 18.30 22.13 0.67
N ALA A 624 19.62 21.95 0.88
CA ALA A 624 20.18 20.86 1.67
C ALA A 624 21.61 21.15 2.19
N ARG A 625 21.90 22.39 2.64
CA ARG A 625 23.23 22.75 3.20
C ARG A 625 23.23 23.95 4.17
N LEU A 626 22.56 23.78 5.30
CA LEU A 626 22.70 24.50 6.59
C LEU A 626 22.10 23.54 7.63
N TYR A 627 22.76 23.06 8.68
CA TYR A 627 24.01 23.51 9.33
C TYR A 627 24.95 22.32 9.59
N ASP A 628 26.23 22.45 9.25
CA ASP A 628 27.32 22.08 10.17
C ASP A 628 28.63 22.78 9.77
N THR A 629 29.19 23.57 10.68
CA THR A 629 30.57 24.08 10.67
C THR A 629 30.96 24.39 12.11
N GLU A 630 31.97 23.70 12.62
CA GLU A 630 32.37 23.77 14.02
C GLU A 630 32.96 25.13 14.45
N ASN A 631 32.96 25.34 15.78
CA ASN A 631 33.99 26.02 16.57
C ASN A 631 34.73 27.23 15.94
N ASN A 632 34.41 28.44 16.42
CA ASN A 632 35.43 29.47 16.55
C ASN A 632 35.26 30.27 17.85
N PHE A 633 36.32 30.37 18.64
CA PHE A 633 36.30 30.99 19.98
C PHE A 633 36.46 32.52 19.87
N GLY A 634 35.36 33.25 19.99
CA GLY A 634 35.35 34.71 20.22
C GLY A 634 35.29 35.03 21.72
N ARG A 635 36.15 35.93 22.19
CA ARG A 635 36.18 36.44 23.58
C ARG A 635 35.62 37.87 23.61
N ILE A 636 35.50 38.48 24.80
CA ILE A 636 34.94 39.82 25.11
C ILE A 636 33.41 39.81 25.24
N ASP A 637 32.77 40.34 26.30
CA ASP A 637 33.21 40.54 27.68
C ASP A 637 31.99 40.56 28.65
N SER A 638 32.22 40.81 29.94
CA SER A 638 31.22 40.70 31.02
C SER A 638 30.11 41.77 31.02
N GLU A 639 28.84 41.34 31.18
CA GLU A 639 27.90 41.98 32.10
C GLU A 639 26.77 41.01 32.56
N GLY A 640 25.94 41.43 33.52
CA GLY A 640 25.20 40.53 34.43
C GLY A 640 23.87 39.90 33.94
N PRO A 641 23.36 38.87 34.65
CA PRO A 641 22.16 38.11 34.25
C PRO A 641 20.86 38.92 34.35
N SER A 642 20.11 38.97 33.25
CA SER A 642 18.91 39.78 33.10
C SER A 642 17.65 39.17 33.75
N PHE A 643 16.62 40.01 33.91
CA PHE A 643 15.40 39.75 34.71
C PHE A 643 14.69 38.42 34.37
N ARG A 644 14.71 37.97 33.10
CA ARG A 644 14.05 36.72 32.67
C ARG A 644 14.57 35.46 33.38
N GLN A 645 15.86 35.38 33.68
CA GLN A 645 16.44 34.19 34.33
C GLN A 645 15.98 34.01 35.79
N LYS A 646 15.56 35.10 36.46
CA LYS A 646 15.06 35.05 37.84
C LYS A 646 13.61 34.55 37.93
N LEU A 647 12.80 34.75 36.88
CA LEU A 647 11.41 34.24 36.84
C LEU A 647 11.36 32.72 36.79
N ILE A 648 12.17 32.11 35.91
CA ILE A 648 12.21 30.65 35.69
C ILE A 648 12.58 29.90 36.99
N LEU A 649 13.53 30.42 37.79
CA LEU A 649 13.88 29.83 39.07
C LEU A 649 12.73 29.85 40.08
N ILE A 650 11.87 30.88 40.06
CA ILE A 650 10.75 31.02 41.01
C ILE A 650 9.65 30.01 40.68
N GLU A 651 9.30 29.83 39.40
CA GLU A 651 8.29 28.84 38.99
C GLU A 651 8.74 27.41 39.31
N MET A 652 10.01 27.07 39.06
CA MET A 652 10.57 25.75 39.42
C MET A 652 10.55 25.48 40.94
N LEU A 653 10.70 26.53 41.77
CA LEU A 653 10.62 26.41 43.23
C LEU A 653 9.17 26.27 43.73
N VAL A 654 8.20 26.93 43.11
CA VAL A 654 6.77 26.76 43.40
C VAL A 654 6.32 25.34 43.03
N ALA A 655 6.70 24.84 41.86
CA ALA A 655 6.41 23.46 41.43
C ALA A 655 6.99 22.42 42.42
N ARG A 656 8.23 22.60 42.90
CA ARG A 656 8.83 21.72 43.91
C ARG A 656 8.05 21.69 45.23
N ARG A 657 7.54 22.83 45.71
CA ARG A 657 6.74 22.86 46.95
C ARG A 657 5.38 22.16 46.82
N PHE A 658 4.73 22.22 45.66
CA PHE A 658 3.43 21.56 45.45
C PHE A 658 3.51 20.02 45.44
N PHE A 659 4.66 19.45 45.06
CA PHE A 659 4.87 17.99 45.07
C PHE A 659 5.37 17.42 46.41
N GLN A 660 5.83 18.25 47.35
CA GLN A 660 6.36 17.77 48.64
C GLN A 660 5.32 17.65 49.77
N THR A 661 4.12 18.21 49.61
CA THR A 661 3.09 18.28 50.69
C THR A 661 2.10 17.11 50.70
N SER A 662 2.09 16.25 49.69
CA SER A 662 1.24 15.03 49.63
C SER A 662 1.94 13.77 50.15
N ALA A 663 3.15 13.89 50.70
CA ALA A 663 3.94 12.79 51.27
C ALA A 663 3.48 12.36 52.69
N VAL A 664 2.18 12.09 52.87
CA VAL A 664 1.59 11.66 54.15
C VAL A 664 0.66 10.45 53.95
N ARG A 665 0.86 9.41 54.77
CA ARG A 665 0.10 8.13 54.79
C ARG A 665 0.12 7.31 53.48
N ARG A 666 1.30 6.76 53.15
CA ARG A 666 1.37 5.46 52.45
C ARG A 666 0.88 4.35 53.38
N SER A 667 -0.43 4.09 53.41
CA SER A 667 -0.92 2.79 53.89
C SER A 667 -0.51 1.73 52.88
N GLN A 668 0.07 0.60 53.33
CA GLN A 668 0.15 -0.60 52.52
C GLN A 668 -1.28 -1.05 52.19
N GLN A 669 -1.78 -0.74 51.00
CA GLN A 669 -3.04 -1.28 50.53
C GLN A 669 -2.85 -2.77 50.26
N THR A 670 -3.72 -3.61 50.83
CA THR A 670 -3.71 -5.04 50.53
C THR A 670 -3.99 -5.22 49.04
N LEU A 671 -3.03 -5.79 48.31
CA LEU A 671 -3.23 -6.15 46.90
C LEU A 671 -4.40 -7.14 46.83
N LYS A 672 -5.36 -6.85 45.94
CA LYS A 672 -6.51 -7.71 45.66
C LYS A 672 -6.76 -7.71 44.17
N SER A 673 -7.05 -8.89 43.64
CA SER A 673 -7.40 -9.08 42.23
C SER A 673 -8.45 -10.17 42.07
N THR A 674 -9.12 -10.17 40.92
CA THR A 674 -9.88 -11.32 40.42
C THR A 674 -9.17 -11.92 39.21
N PRO A 675 -9.07 -13.26 39.10
CA PRO A 675 -8.45 -13.89 37.94
C PRO A 675 -9.32 -13.69 36.69
N ILE A 676 -8.68 -13.41 35.56
CA ILE A 676 -9.29 -13.40 34.22
C ILE A 676 -8.98 -14.72 33.51
N ALA A 677 -7.69 -15.11 33.49
CA ALA A 677 -7.20 -16.32 32.83
C ALA A 677 -5.90 -16.80 33.49
N SER A 678 -5.59 -18.09 33.35
CA SER A 678 -4.31 -18.67 33.75
C SER A 678 -3.96 -19.83 32.83
N SER A 679 -2.70 -19.93 32.45
CA SER A 679 -2.13 -20.99 31.59
C SER A 679 -0.70 -21.33 32.04
N ASP A 680 -0.06 -22.28 31.36
CA ASP A 680 1.37 -22.59 31.53
C ASP A 680 2.31 -21.44 31.08
N PHE A 681 1.77 -20.41 30.41
CA PHE A 681 2.53 -19.30 29.85
C PHE A 681 2.20 -17.95 30.47
N PHE A 682 0.96 -17.72 30.93
CA PHE A 682 0.52 -16.45 31.50
C PHE A 682 -0.42 -16.60 32.70
N VAL A 683 -0.30 -15.70 33.67
CA VAL A 683 -1.32 -15.43 34.70
C VAL A 683 -1.90 -14.04 34.43
N VAL A 684 -3.23 -13.94 34.33
CA VAL A 684 -3.92 -12.70 33.96
C VAL A 684 -4.93 -12.33 35.04
N SER A 685 -4.69 -11.20 35.71
CA SER A 685 -5.41 -10.77 36.91
C SER A 685 -5.95 -9.35 36.76
N ARG A 686 -7.23 -9.13 37.09
CA ARG A 686 -7.88 -7.81 37.14
C ARG A 686 -7.72 -7.22 38.54
N ASP A 687 -7.20 -6.01 38.63
CA ASP A 687 -7.08 -5.30 39.90
C ASP A 687 -8.46 -4.82 40.40
N VAL A 688 -8.70 -4.96 41.71
CA VAL A 688 -9.94 -4.50 42.36
C VAL A 688 -9.65 -3.58 43.53
N HIS A 689 -10.54 -2.61 43.75
CA HIS A 689 -10.37 -1.61 44.80
C HIS A 689 -10.45 -2.26 46.20
N PRO A 690 -9.45 -2.09 47.10
CA PRO A 690 -9.31 -2.93 48.29
C PRO A 690 -10.50 -2.94 49.26
N THR A 691 -11.31 -1.87 49.28
CA THR A 691 -12.46 -1.72 50.18
C THR A 691 -13.84 -1.94 49.54
N THR A 692 -13.99 -1.73 48.22
CA THR A 692 -15.29 -1.90 47.53
C THR A 692 -15.36 -3.18 46.70
N GLY A 693 -14.22 -3.78 46.34
CA GLY A 693 -14.16 -4.97 45.49
C GLY A 693 -14.43 -4.70 44.00
N GLU A 694 -14.72 -3.46 43.63
CA GLU A 694 -15.00 -3.06 42.25
C GLU A 694 -13.73 -3.06 41.40
N PRO A 695 -13.79 -3.47 40.11
CA PRO A 695 -12.66 -3.38 39.19
C PRO A 695 -12.14 -1.95 39.00
N THR A 696 -10.83 -1.76 39.07
CA THR A 696 -10.20 -0.45 38.82
C THR A 696 -9.97 -0.17 37.32
N GLY A 697 -10.27 -1.15 36.46
CA GLY A 697 -9.95 -1.12 35.03
C GLY A 697 -8.48 -1.43 34.71
N VAL A 698 -7.64 -1.75 35.71
CA VAL A 698 -6.27 -2.21 35.49
C VAL A 698 -6.22 -3.73 35.37
N VAL A 699 -5.48 -4.23 34.38
CA VAL A 699 -5.20 -5.66 34.19
C VAL A 699 -3.70 -5.90 34.30
N THR A 700 -3.30 -6.98 34.97
CA THR A 700 -1.91 -7.46 35.02
C THR A 700 -1.80 -8.73 34.19
N VAL A 701 -0.82 -8.78 33.29
CA VAL A 701 -0.37 -9.98 32.59
C VAL A 701 1.02 -10.32 33.13
N ALA A 702 1.14 -11.47 33.77
CA ALA A 702 2.41 -12.00 34.24
C ALA A 702 2.82 -13.20 33.39
N PHE A 703 4.10 -13.27 32.97
CA PHE A 703 4.65 -14.51 32.41
C PHE A 703 4.68 -15.62 33.48
N ASN A 704 4.42 -16.85 33.07
CA ASN A 704 4.29 -18.02 33.95
C ASN A 704 5.27 -19.17 33.60
N SER A 705 6.39 -18.89 32.93
CA SER A 705 7.42 -19.89 32.59
C SER A 705 8.76 -19.68 33.33
N PRO A 706 8.77 -19.52 34.67
CA PRO A 706 9.97 -19.12 35.43
C PRO A 706 11.10 -20.15 35.37
N LYS A 707 10.77 -21.45 35.22
CA LYS A 707 11.76 -22.54 35.03
C LYS A 707 12.65 -22.29 33.80
N ASN A 708 12.08 -21.64 32.77
CA ASN A 708 12.72 -21.30 31.50
C ASN A 708 13.13 -19.81 31.44
N LEU A 709 13.11 -19.09 32.57
CA LEU A 709 13.38 -17.64 32.64
C LEU A 709 12.48 -16.80 31.70
N ASN A 710 11.24 -17.27 31.47
CA ASN A 710 10.30 -16.69 30.51
C ASN A 710 10.90 -16.51 29.09
N ALA A 711 11.72 -17.47 28.65
CA ALA A 711 12.21 -17.52 27.27
C ALA A 711 11.05 -17.57 26.28
N MET A 712 11.15 -16.75 25.23
CA MET A 712 10.10 -16.46 24.27
C MET A 712 10.13 -17.53 23.18
N THR A 713 9.15 -18.43 23.22
CA THR A 713 8.95 -19.52 22.26
C THR A 713 7.76 -19.21 21.33
N GLU A 714 7.65 -19.97 20.23
CA GLU A 714 6.55 -19.80 19.29
C GLU A 714 5.14 -19.98 19.93
N PRO A 715 4.86 -21.01 20.76
CA PRO A 715 3.55 -21.15 21.42
C PRO A 715 3.22 -20.01 22.37
N ILE A 716 4.20 -19.51 23.14
CA ILE A 716 4.03 -18.34 24.02
C ILE A 716 3.65 -17.11 23.19
N GLY A 717 4.24 -16.94 22.00
CA GLY A 717 3.90 -15.85 21.08
C GLY A 717 2.48 -15.94 20.53
N ILE A 718 2.03 -17.14 20.15
CA ILE A 718 0.64 -17.36 19.67
C ILE A 718 -0.36 -17.06 20.78
N GLU A 719 -0.13 -17.57 22.00
CA GLU A 719 -1.02 -17.31 23.12
C GLU A 719 -1.03 -15.82 23.52
N PHE A 720 0.13 -15.16 23.54
CA PHE A 720 0.23 -13.73 23.83
C PHE A 720 -0.51 -12.88 22.78
N GLN A 721 -0.37 -13.19 21.49
CA GLN A 721 -1.08 -12.48 20.43
C GLN A 721 -2.60 -12.63 20.56
N ASN A 722 -3.09 -13.84 20.85
CA ASN A 722 -4.51 -14.10 21.09
C ASN A 722 -5.02 -13.40 22.35
N LEU A 723 -4.29 -13.48 23.46
CA LEU A 723 -4.61 -12.79 24.71
C LEU A 723 -4.73 -11.29 24.49
N ILE A 724 -3.75 -10.66 23.84
CA ILE A 724 -3.78 -9.22 23.57
C ILE A 724 -4.90 -8.86 22.58
N ARG A 725 -4.96 -9.47 21.40
CA ARG A 725 -5.88 -9.05 20.32
C ARG A 725 -7.34 -9.46 20.56
N ASN A 726 -7.57 -10.68 21.04
CA ASN A 726 -8.90 -11.29 21.04
C ASN A 726 -9.56 -11.25 22.42
N THR A 727 -8.77 -11.26 23.51
CA THR A 727 -9.30 -11.24 24.88
C THR A 727 -9.26 -9.84 25.51
N LEU A 728 -8.12 -9.16 25.49
CA LEU A 728 -7.94 -7.90 26.24
C LEU A 728 -8.28 -6.65 25.42
N SER A 729 -7.88 -6.58 24.15
CA SER A 729 -8.13 -5.38 23.31
C SER A 729 -9.61 -5.05 23.08
N PRO A 730 -10.52 -6.04 22.90
CA PRO A 730 -11.96 -5.76 22.73
C PRO A 730 -12.65 -5.33 24.04
N ASP A 731 -12.04 -5.59 25.21
CA ASP A 731 -12.63 -5.21 26.49
C ASP A 731 -12.52 -3.69 26.73
N THR A 732 -13.64 -3.00 26.52
CA THR A 732 -13.77 -1.55 26.76
C THR A 732 -13.65 -1.16 28.24
N SER A 733 -13.79 -2.11 29.17
CA SER A 733 -13.61 -1.88 30.60
C SER A 733 -12.13 -1.84 31.03
N ILE A 734 -11.20 -2.30 30.19
CA ILE A 734 -9.76 -2.17 30.44
C ILE A 734 -9.30 -0.73 30.16
N ARG A 735 -8.44 -0.22 31.04
CA ARG A 735 -8.02 1.18 31.10
C ARG A 735 -6.50 1.34 31.12
N ALA A 736 -5.79 0.36 31.66
CA ALA A 736 -4.34 0.22 31.58
C ALA A 736 -3.94 -1.26 31.78
N LEU A 737 -2.80 -1.67 31.21
CA LEU A 737 -2.23 -3.01 31.36
C LEU A 737 -0.83 -2.94 31.98
N ILE A 738 -0.52 -3.86 32.89
CA ILE A 738 0.83 -4.08 33.45
C ILE A 738 1.36 -5.42 32.95
N LEU A 739 2.55 -5.43 32.37
CA LEU A 739 3.28 -6.65 31.96
C LEU A 739 4.42 -6.91 32.95
N THR A 740 4.58 -8.14 33.45
CA THR A 740 5.60 -8.50 34.46
C THR A 740 6.09 -9.95 34.30
N GLY A 741 7.23 -10.32 34.90
CA GLY A 741 7.86 -11.64 34.78
C GLY A 741 7.34 -12.74 35.71
N SER A 742 6.45 -12.43 36.65
CA SER A 742 5.86 -13.39 37.58
C SER A 742 4.59 -12.81 38.24
N ASP A 743 3.62 -13.64 38.63
CA ASP A 743 2.41 -13.16 39.31
C ASP A 743 2.76 -12.41 40.61
N PRO A 744 2.45 -11.10 40.72
CA PRO A 744 2.73 -10.32 41.91
C PRO A 744 1.64 -10.46 42.99
N TYR A 745 0.48 -11.06 42.68
CA TYR A 745 -0.59 -11.30 43.64
C TYR A 745 -0.37 -12.63 44.40
N ASN A 746 0.13 -13.66 43.71
CA ASN A 746 0.49 -14.96 44.30
C ASN A 746 1.95 -15.33 43.96
N PRO A 747 2.95 -14.63 44.53
CA PRO A 747 4.36 -14.88 44.21
C PRO A 747 4.78 -16.30 44.59
N ALA A 748 5.19 -17.08 43.59
CA ALA A 748 5.70 -18.43 43.78
C ALA A 748 6.96 -18.43 44.68
N PRO A 749 7.15 -19.44 45.55
CA PRO A 749 8.35 -19.53 46.37
C PRO A 749 9.62 -19.64 45.50
N PRO A 750 10.75 -19.04 45.91
CA PRO A 750 11.97 -19.05 45.12
C PRO A 750 12.44 -20.48 44.88
N SER A 751 12.72 -20.81 43.61
CA SER A 751 13.15 -22.16 43.24
C SER A 751 14.47 -22.51 43.93
N PRO A 752 14.55 -23.67 44.64
CA PRO A 752 15.77 -24.04 45.34
C PRO A 752 16.92 -24.23 44.35
N ALA A 753 18.08 -23.66 44.69
CA ALA A 753 19.28 -23.85 43.87
C ALA A 753 19.76 -25.29 43.95
N ALA A 754 20.19 -25.86 42.82
CA ALA A 754 20.83 -27.17 42.80
C ALA A 754 22.13 -27.13 43.63
N PRO A 755 22.50 -28.22 44.34
CA PRO A 755 23.71 -28.24 45.17
C PRO A 755 24.97 -27.75 44.43
N GLY A 756 25.68 -26.80 45.02
CA GLY A 756 26.88 -26.19 44.44
C GLY A 756 26.65 -25.12 43.35
N LYS A 757 25.41 -24.83 42.95
CA LYS A 757 25.10 -23.76 41.98
C LYS A 757 24.48 -22.54 42.69
N LYS A 758 24.80 -21.33 42.21
CA LYS A 758 24.12 -20.11 42.64
C LYS A 758 22.63 -20.16 42.22
N PRO A 759 21.70 -19.54 42.98
CA PRO A 759 20.34 -19.35 42.51
C PRO A 759 20.33 -18.65 41.15
N LYS A 760 19.46 -19.08 40.22
CA LYS A 760 19.25 -18.31 38.99
C LYS A 760 18.58 -16.99 39.36
N PRO A 761 19.05 -15.84 38.86
CA PRO A 761 18.37 -14.56 39.07
C PRO A 761 16.99 -14.57 38.40
N ALA A 762 16.06 -13.79 38.97
CA ALA A 762 14.72 -13.64 38.40
C ALA A 762 14.78 -12.98 37.01
N ALA A 763 13.86 -13.35 36.13
CA ALA A 763 13.74 -12.80 34.78
C ALA A 763 12.38 -12.15 34.58
N PHE A 764 12.39 -10.96 33.98
CA PHE A 764 11.22 -10.45 33.27
C PHE A 764 11.02 -11.32 32.01
N SER A 765 12.04 -11.38 31.15
CA SER A 765 12.21 -12.40 30.11
C SER A 765 13.66 -12.48 29.64
N ALA A 766 14.17 -13.70 29.49
CA ALA A 766 15.49 -14.00 28.93
C ALA A 766 15.59 -13.80 27.38
N GLY A 767 14.49 -13.47 26.70
CA GLY A 767 14.48 -13.32 25.24
C GLY A 767 14.23 -14.63 24.49
N GLY A 768 14.65 -14.70 23.22
CA GLY A 768 14.32 -15.82 22.33
C GLY A 768 14.91 -17.14 22.80
N ASP A 769 14.14 -18.22 22.66
CA ASP A 769 14.59 -19.57 23.03
C ASP A 769 15.77 -20.07 22.19
N LEU A 770 16.76 -20.69 22.85
CA LEU A 770 18.00 -21.13 22.21
C LEU A 770 17.79 -22.30 21.22
N LYS A 771 16.78 -23.17 21.42
CA LYS A 771 16.47 -24.25 20.47
C LYS A 771 15.76 -23.69 19.23
N PHE A 772 14.86 -22.74 19.41
CA PHE A 772 14.26 -21.98 18.31
C PHE A 772 15.34 -21.30 17.47
N LEU A 773 16.30 -20.61 18.09
CA LEU A 773 17.42 -19.98 17.40
C LEU A 773 18.34 -21.00 16.68
N ARG A 774 18.70 -22.13 17.32
CA ARG A 774 19.50 -23.19 16.65
C ARG A 774 18.75 -23.86 15.49
N ALA A 775 17.41 -23.90 15.52
CA ALA A 775 16.62 -24.39 14.39
C ALA A 775 16.66 -23.42 13.19
N ARG A 776 16.76 -22.11 13.41
CA ARG A 776 16.89 -21.11 12.32
C ARG A 776 18.17 -21.30 11.51
N THR A 777 19.28 -21.72 12.12
CA THR A 777 20.56 -21.91 11.39
C THR A 777 20.51 -23.05 10.37
N GLN A 778 19.60 -24.00 10.56
CA GLN A 778 19.38 -25.12 9.65
C GLN A 778 18.40 -24.75 8.50
N ASP A 779 17.49 -23.80 8.72
CA ASP A 779 16.45 -23.37 7.77
C ASP A 779 16.96 -22.30 6.75
N LEU A 780 16.22 -22.05 5.67
CA LEU A 780 16.61 -21.13 4.58
C LEU A 780 16.40 -19.66 4.96
N ALA A 781 17.22 -18.75 4.42
CA ALA A 781 17.19 -17.32 4.75
C ALA A 781 15.80 -16.67 4.57
N HIS A 782 15.16 -16.78 3.39
CA HIS A 782 13.83 -16.19 3.18
C HIS A 782 12.77 -16.75 4.16
N ARG A 783 12.80 -18.06 4.45
CA ARG A 783 11.94 -18.69 5.47
C ARG A 783 12.24 -18.18 6.88
N ASN A 784 13.50 -17.91 7.21
CA ASN A 784 13.86 -17.27 8.47
C ASN A 784 13.30 -15.84 8.54
N ALA A 785 13.36 -15.05 7.47
CA ALA A 785 12.79 -13.70 7.44
C ALA A 785 11.26 -13.73 7.63
N GLU A 786 10.56 -14.62 6.93
CA GLU A 786 9.11 -14.87 7.13
C GLU A 786 8.80 -15.23 8.59
N ILE A 787 9.48 -16.26 9.13
CA ILE A 787 9.26 -16.77 10.50
C ILE A 787 9.60 -15.71 11.57
N MET A 788 10.62 -14.88 11.34
CA MET A 788 10.95 -13.79 12.29
C MET A 788 9.96 -12.63 12.22
N ARG A 789 9.46 -12.23 11.04
CA ARG A 789 8.36 -11.25 10.94
C ARG A 789 7.14 -11.72 11.71
N ASP A 790 6.78 -13.00 11.57
CA ASP A 790 5.68 -13.64 12.29
C ASP A 790 5.91 -13.66 13.81
N PHE A 791 7.11 -14.04 14.25
CA PHE A 791 7.51 -14.02 15.66
C PHE A 791 7.45 -12.60 16.25
N TYR A 792 7.90 -11.58 15.52
CA TYR A 792 7.80 -10.18 15.91
C TYR A 792 6.33 -9.74 16.04
N ALA A 793 5.51 -9.99 15.02
CA ALA A 793 4.10 -9.58 14.99
C ALA A 793 3.23 -10.24 16.09
N ARG A 794 3.65 -11.41 16.59
CA ARG A 794 3.03 -12.09 17.73
C ARG A 794 3.25 -11.33 19.05
N PHE A 795 4.49 -10.99 19.37
CA PHE A 795 4.82 -10.30 20.62
C PHE A 795 4.63 -8.77 20.59
N LEU A 796 4.81 -8.12 19.44
CA LEU A 796 4.58 -6.67 19.29
C LEU A 796 3.09 -6.31 19.18
N SER A 797 2.19 -7.30 19.17
CA SER A 797 0.74 -7.10 19.26
C SER A 797 0.30 -6.21 20.43
N ILE A 798 1.09 -6.15 21.52
CA ILE A 798 0.87 -5.21 22.64
C ILE A 798 0.84 -3.73 22.21
N ARG A 799 1.55 -3.34 21.14
CA ARG A 799 1.45 -1.98 20.54
C ARG A 799 0.08 -1.70 19.90
N GLN A 800 -0.68 -2.73 19.58
CA GLN A 800 -2.03 -2.62 19.00
C GLN A 800 -3.12 -2.57 20.09
N ALA A 801 -2.76 -2.85 21.36
CA ALA A 801 -3.70 -2.78 22.47
C ALA A 801 -4.22 -1.34 22.65
N PRO A 802 -5.54 -1.09 22.61
CA PRO A 802 -6.12 0.25 22.54
C PRO A 802 -6.14 0.98 23.89
N PHE A 803 -5.14 0.76 24.74
CA PHE A 803 -4.96 1.35 26.08
C PHE A 803 -3.45 1.40 26.47
N PRO A 804 -3.07 2.21 27.47
CA PRO A 804 -1.70 2.29 27.97
C PRO A 804 -1.19 0.98 28.57
N THR A 805 0.12 0.76 28.45
CA THR A 805 0.84 -0.45 28.83
C THR A 805 2.10 -0.11 29.63
N ILE A 806 2.35 -0.86 30.71
CA ILE A 806 3.47 -0.63 31.64
C ILE A 806 4.26 -1.92 31.83
N ALA A 807 5.53 -1.94 31.44
CA ALA A 807 6.45 -3.02 31.80
C ALA A 807 6.98 -2.82 33.22
N ALA A 808 6.62 -3.72 34.14
CA ALA A 808 7.20 -3.84 35.47
C ALA A 808 8.34 -4.88 35.42
N ILE A 809 9.55 -4.38 35.18
CA ILE A 809 10.77 -5.19 34.97
C ILE A 809 11.29 -5.68 36.33
N ASN A 810 10.71 -6.78 36.81
CA ASN A 810 10.99 -7.41 38.10
C ASN A 810 12.22 -8.34 38.10
N GLY A 811 12.93 -8.44 36.98
CA GLY A 811 14.11 -9.30 36.80
C GLY A 811 14.84 -8.96 35.49
N HIS A 812 15.77 -9.80 35.04
CA HIS A 812 16.47 -9.58 33.77
C HIS A 812 15.53 -9.50 32.55
N ALA A 813 15.77 -8.52 31.68
CA ALA A 813 15.07 -8.32 30.40
C ALA A 813 16.12 -8.32 29.27
N VAL A 814 16.21 -9.40 28.50
CA VAL A 814 17.37 -9.66 27.62
C VAL A 814 16.91 -9.93 26.18
N GLY A 815 17.59 -9.32 25.20
CA GLY A 815 17.30 -9.51 23.77
C GLY A 815 15.84 -9.18 23.43
N ALA A 816 15.11 -10.16 22.89
CA ALA A 816 13.66 -10.06 22.64
C ALA A 816 12.85 -9.66 23.90
N GLY A 817 13.30 -10.08 25.09
CA GLY A 817 12.70 -9.73 26.39
C GLY A 817 12.94 -8.27 26.78
N ALA A 818 14.02 -7.65 26.28
CA ALA A 818 14.19 -6.20 26.35
C ALA A 818 13.27 -5.50 25.34
N CYS A 819 13.18 -6.00 24.10
CA CYS A 819 12.35 -5.41 23.04
C CYS A 819 10.85 -5.39 23.37
N ILE A 820 10.29 -6.44 24.01
CA ILE A 820 8.89 -6.41 24.45
C ILE A 820 8.65 -5.39 25.60
N SER A 821 9.68 -5.05 26.38
CA SER A 821 9.60 -3.94 27.34
C SER A 821 9.63 -2.56 26.66
N LEU A 822 10.32 -2.42 25.51
CA LEU A 822 10.26 -1.23 24.66
C LEU A 822 8.89 -1.08 23.97
N ALA A 823 8.24 -2.20 23.65
CA ALA A 823 6.90 -2.22 23.04
C ALA A 823 5.79 -1.75 24.00
N CYS A 824 6.07 -1.68 25.31
CA CYS A 824 5.18 -1.03 26.29
C CYS A 824 5.40 0.49 26.31
N ASP A 825 4.37 1.28 26.63
CA ASP A 825 4.48 2.75 26.65
C ASP A 825 5.39 3.24 27.79
N LEU A 826 5.35 2.55 28.94
CA LEU A 826 6.09 2.92 30.16
C LEU A 826 6.90 1.73 30.71
N ARG A 827 8.02 2.00 31.38
CA ARG A 827 8.92 1.00 32.00
C ARG A 827 9.30 1.41 33.42
N LEU A 828 9.14 0.50 34.39
CA LEU A 828 9.67 0.62 35.76
C LEU A 828 10.51 -0.63 36.06
N MET A 829 11.54 -0.53 36.90
CA MET A 829 12.50 -1.63 37.10
C MET A 829 12.91 -1.85 38.56
N ALA A 830 13.20 -3.10 38.93
CA ALA A 830 13.75 -3.46 40.23
C ALA A 830 15.25 -3.08 40.32
N GLY A 831 15.67 -2.45 41.42
CA GLY A 831 17.06 -2.01 41.63
C GLY A 831 17.91 -2.89 42.56
N ASP A 832 17.27 -3.56 43.52
CA ASP A 832 17.90 -4.28 44.63
C ASP A 832 18.23 -5.75 44.32
N ASN A 833 17.51 -6.39 43.39
CA ASN A 833 17.67 -7.81 43.06
C ASN A 833 18.73 -8.12 41.97
N GLY A 834 19.45 -7.11 41.50
CA GLY A 834 20.47 -7.26 40.44
C GLY A 834 19.91 -7.39 39.02
N ALA A 835 18.64 -7.04 38.79
CA ALA A 835 18.06 -6.98 37.44
C ALA A 835 18.91 -6.13 36.47
N LYS A 836 18.91 -6.55 35.20
CA LYS A 836 19.61 -5.89 34.10
C LYS A 836 18.77 -5.92 32.83
N ILE A 837 18.94 -4.92 31.98
CA ILE A 837 18.32 -4.84 30.65
C ILE A 837 19.40 -4.70 29.57
N GLY A 838 19.22 -5.33 28.41
CA GLY A 838 20.23 -5.28 27.35
C GLY A 838 19.86 -6.02 26.06
N PHE A 839 20.49 -5.62 24.97
CA PHE A 839 20.17 -6.03 23.59
C PHE A 839 21.31 -6.88 23.01
N ASN A 840 21.63 -7.99 23.68
CA ASN A 840 22.82 -8.81 23.49
C ASN A 840 22.92 -9.58 22.15
N PHE A 841 22.12 -9.25 21.14
CA PHE A 841 22.04 -9.98 19.87
C PHE A 841 23.42 -10.14 19.21
N VAL A 842 24.23 -9.08 19.16
CA VAL A 842 25.56 -9.12 18.52
C VAL A 842 26.54 -10.08 19.20
N LYS A 843 26.38 -10.33 20.50
CA LYS A 843 27.15 -11.36 21.24
C LYS A 843 26.70 -12.80 20.93
N LEU A 844 25.64 -12.97 20.15
CA LEU A 844 25.16 -14.25 19.61
C LEU A 844 25.56 -14.46 18.13
N GLY A 845 26.26 -13.50 17.50
CA GLY A 845 26.41 -13.47 16.04
C GLY A 845 25.15 -13.01 15.29
N LEU A 846 24.22 -12.33 15.98
CA LEU A 846 22.89 -11.97 15.48
C LEU A 846 22.69 -10.43 15.47
N THR A 847 22.01 -9.89 14.46
CA THR A 847 21.61 -8.47 14.49
C THR A 847 20.39 -8.25 15.43
N PRO A 848 20.17 -7.03 15.98
CA PRO A 848 18.96 -6.71 16.74
C PRO A 848 17.65 -7.04 16.01
N GLY A 849 16.59 -7.31 16.78
CA GLY A 849 15.27 -7.69 16.28
C GLY A 849 14.12 -7.13 17.12
N MET A 850 12.88 -7.44 16.74
CA MET A 850 11.64 -6.97 17.39
C MET A 850 11.53 -5.44 17.54
N GLY A 851 11.99 -4.70 16.54
CA GLY A 851 11.98 -3.24 16.49
C GLY A 851 13.01 -2.61 17.41
N GLY A 852 14.00 -3.36 17.89
CA GLY A 852 15.06 -2.87 18.78
C GLY A 852 15.91 -1.76 18.14
N SER A 853 16.19 -1.87 16.84
CA SER A 853 16.89 -0.83 16.06
C SER A 853 16.05 0.45 15.86
N PHE A 854 14.74 0.39 16.07
CA PHE A 854 13.83 1.52 15.91
C PHE A 854 13.43 2.15 17.24
N MET A 855 12.92 1.34 18.18
CA MET A 855 12.38 1.81 19.45
C MET A 855 13.47 2.30 20.41
N LEU A 856 14.69 1.76 20.34
CA LEU A 856 15.76 2.16 21.27
C LEU A 856 16.36 3.54 20.94
N PRO A 857 16.77 3.87 19.70
CA PRO A 857 17.24 5.22 19.36
C PRO A 857 16.19 6.31 19.62
N ASN A 858 14.91 6.00 19.37
CA ASN A 858 13.77 6.88 19.65
C ASN A 858 13.49 7.09 21.14
N LEU A 859 14.01 6.23 22.03
CA LEU A 859 13.79 6.33 23.48
C LEU A 859 14.98 6.96 24.23
N ILE A 860 16.21 6.59 23.88
CA ILE A 860 17.43 6.99 24.62
C ILE A 860 18.43 7.81 23.79
N GLY A 861 18.06 8.19 22.57
CA GLY A 861 18.94 8.88 21.62
C GLY A 861 19.92 7.93 20.92
N HIS A 862 20.38 8.35 19.74
CA HIS A 862 21.14 7.47 18.84
C HIS A 862 22.46 6.99 19.44
N GLN A 863 23.22 7.85 20.15
CA GLN A 863 24.53 7.47 20.70
C GLN A 863 24.42 6.38 21.78
N ALA A 864 23.48 6.53 22.71
CA ALA A 864 23.27 5.55 23.78
C ALA A 864 22.69 4.23 23.24
N ALA A 865 21.78 4.31 22.25
CA ALA A 865 21.27 3.13 21.56
C ALA A 865 22.37 2.42 20.77
N SER A 866 23.22 3.14 20.03
CA SER A 866 24.38 2.57 19.33
C SER A 866 25.31 1.84 20.28
N ARG A 867 25.61 2.37 21.48
CA ARG A 867 26.38 1.62 22.50
C ARG A 867 25.72 0.27 22.79
N LEU A 868 24.45 0.27 23.19
CA LEU A 868 23.78 -0.97 23.63
C LEU A 868 23.55 -1.99 22.50
N LEU A 869 23.33 -1.54 21.27
CA LEU A 869 23.09 -2.41 20.11
C LEU A 869 24.39 -2.95 19.50
N LEU A 870 25.49 -2.18 19.54
CA LEU A 870 26.77 -2.58 18.95
C LEU A 870 27.68 -3.34 19.93
N THR A 871 27.59 -3.10 21.25
CA THR A 871 28.31 -3.92 22.23
C THR A 871 27.47 -5.08 22.78
N GLY A 872 26.13 -4.99 22.69
CA GLY A 872 25.23 -5.99 23.28
C GLY A 872 25.34 -6.08 24.82
N ASP A 873 25.65 -4.97 25.49
CA ASP A 873 25.82 -4.95 26.95
C ASP A 873 24.51 -4.95 27.75
N LEU A 874 24.65 -5.35 29.02
CA LEU A 874 23.58 -5.49 30.00
C LEU A 874 23.76 -4.45 31.11
N VAL A 875 22.99 -3.36 31.02
CA VAL A 875 23.04 -2.23 31.96
C VAL A 875 22.31 -2.53 33.25
N SER A 876 22.74 -1.89 34.34
CA SER A 876 22.04 -1.95 35.63
C SER A 876 20.70 -1.18 35.59
N ALA A 877 19.80 -1.42 36.54
CA ALA A 877 18.56 -0.65 36.65
C ALA A 877 18.80 0.87 36.82
N GLN A 878 19.81 1.26 37.61
CA GLN A 878 20.16 2.66 37.84
C GLN A 878 20.74 3.31 36.57
N GLU A 879 21.63 2.61 35.87
CA GLU A 879 22.16 3.07 34.57
C GLU A 879 21.04 3.15 33.52
N ALA A 880 20.12 2.18 33.47
CA ALA A 880 18.96 2.23 32.59
C ALA A 880 18.06 3.46 32.85
N LYS A 881 17.98 3.93 34.10
CA LYS A 881 17.27 5.16 34.46
C LYS A 881 18.03 6.41 34.03
N GLU A 882 19.35 6.42 34.18
CA GLU A 882 20.23 7.52 33.74
C GLU A 882 20.24 7.69 32.22
N LEU A 883 20.11 6.59 31.46
CA LEU A 883 19.93 6.59 30.01
C LEU A 883 18.51 6.95 29.54
N GLY A 884 17.53 7.06 30.45
CA GLY A 884 16.10 7.25 30.08
C GLY A 884 15.39 5.99 29.57
N LEU A 885 16.05 4.82 29.59
CA LEU A 885 15.48 3.53 29.18
C LEU A 885 14.32 3.09 30.09
N VAL A 886 14.37 3.42 31.38
CA VAL A 886 13.28 3.19 32.35
C VAL A 886 12.93 4.48 33.11
N LEU A 887 11.63 4.68 33.38
CA LEU A 887 11.09 5.89 34.02
C LEU A 887 11.53 6.02 35.49
N SER A 888 11.58 4.89 36.21
CA SER A 888 11.96 4.86 37.62
C SER A 888 12.43 3.47 38.06
N VAL A 889 13.17 3.45 39.16
CA VAL A 889 13.77 2.26 39.79
C VAL A 889 13.30 2.20 41.23
N HIS A 890 12.92 1.02 41.70
CA HIS A 890 12.34 0.76 43.02
C HIS A 890 12.90 -0.53 43.62
N ASP A 891 12.72 -0.73 44.93
CA ASP A 891 12.93 -2.03 45.57
C ASP A 891 11.97 -3.07 44.98
N SER A 892 12.41 -4.33 44.86
CA SER A 892 11.63 -5.41 44.21
C SER A 892 10.27 -5.64 44.84
N LYS A 893 10.16 -5.41 46.16
CA LYS A 893 8.94 -5.52 46.96
C LYS A 893 7.91 -4.42 46.63
N ASP A 894 8.36 -3.26 46.18
CA ASP A 894 7.53 -2.05 45.97
C ASP A 894 7.23 -1.82 44.48
N LEU A 895 8.08 -2.30 43.57
CA LEU A 895 7.97 -2.13 42.11
C LEU A 895 6.55 -2.34 41.56
N PHE A 896 5.88 -3.43 41.95
CA PHE A 896 4.53 -3.70 41.46
C PHE A 896 3.50 -2.72 42.04
N GLN A 897 3.62 -2.36 43.32
CA GLN A 897 2.71 -1.39 43.96
C GLN A 897 2.87 0.01 43.35
N GLU A 898 4.08 0.41 42.95
CA GLU A 898 4.33 1.67 42.22
C GLU A 898 3.76 1.61 40.79
N SER A 899 4.00 0.51 40.08
CA SER A 899 3.43 0.28 38.74
C SER A 899 1.90 0.29 38.76
N LEU A 900 1.29 -0.32 39.77
CA LEU A 900 -0.15 -0.35 39.99
C LEU A 900 -0.71 1.03 40.38
N THR A 901 0.03 1.80 41.19
CA THR A 901 -0.35 3.18 41.52
C THR A 901 -0.37 4.07 40.27
N LEU A 902 0.62 3.91 39.39
CA LEU A 902 0.66 4.60 38.10
C LEU A 902 -0.46 4.16 37.16
N ALA A 903 -0.70 2.85 37.04
CA ALA A 903 -1.78 2.29 36.24
C ALA A 903 -3.17 2.75 36.71
N ARG A 904 -3.43 2.77 38.02
CA ARG A 904 -4.69 3.30 38.61
C ARG A 904 -4.87 4.79 38.36
N LYS A 905 -3.79 5.59 38.45
CA LYS A 905 -3.81 7.03 38.12
C LYS A 905 -4.17 7.27 36.65
N ILE A 906 -3.67 6.43 35.75
CA ILE A 906 -4.02 6.44 34.32
C ILE A 906 -5.48 6.00 34.12
N ALA A 907 -5.92 4.93 34.78
CA ALA A 907 -7.25 4.37 34.62
C ALA A 907 -8.39 5.32 35.04
N ALA A 908 -8.14 6.11 36.08
CA ALA A 908 -9.05 7.14 36.60
C ALA A 908 -9.25 8.35 35.66
N ALA A 909 -8.43 8.52 34.63
CA ALA A 909 -8.60 9.58 33.63
C ALA A 909 -9.63 9.21 32.55
N SER A 910 -9.98 10.18 31.70
CA SER A 910 -10.95 9.98 30.60
C SER A 910 -10.47 8.90 29.63
N PRO A 911 -11.27 7.86 29.34
CA PRO A 911 -10.85 6.76 28.48
C PRO A 911 -10.61 7.24 27.05
N VAL A 912 -11.52 8.05 26.51
CA VAL A 912 -11.42 8.57 25.13
C VAL A 912 -10.15 9.40 24.95
N ALA A 913 -9.83 10.26 25.93
CA ALA A 913 -8.61 11.07 25.89
C ALA A 913 -7.34 10.23 26.04
N VAL A 914 -7.29 9.31 27.01
CA VAL A 914 -6.12 8.44 27.24
C VAL A 914 -5.86 7.50 26.06
N ARG A 915 -6.90 6.86 25.53
CA ARG A 915 -6.80 5.98 24.35
C ARG A 915 -6.44 6.79 23.09
N GLY A 916 -6.94 8.03 22.97
CA GLY A 916 -6.53 8.99 21.96
C GLY A 916 -5.04 9.35 22.03
N VAL A 917 -4.54 9.72 23.22
CA VAL A 917 -3.11 10.01 23.45
C VAL A 917 -2.23 8.80 23.11
N VAL A 918 -2.61 7.59 23.52
CA VAL A 918 -1.87 6.37 23.16
C VAL A 918 -1.82 6.18 21.64
N LYS A 919 -2.96 6.32 20.95
CA LYS A 919 -3.02 6.25 19.49
C LYS A 919 -2.12 7.31 18.86
N THR A 920 -2.23 8.58 19.24
CA THR A 920 -1.42 9.67 18.70
C THR A 920 0.08 9.47 18.95
N MET A 921 0.47 9.03 20.16
CA MET A 921 1.89 8.77 20.48
C MET A 921 2.46 7.60 19.66
N ARG A 922 1.74 6.48 19.55
CA ARG A 922 2.21 5.31 18.77
C ARG A 922 2.18 5.61 17.26
N ASN A 923 1.13 6.25 16.75
CA ASN A 923 1.03 6.68 15.35
C ASN A 923 2.07 7.74 14.98
N GLY A 924 2.40 8.68 15.88
CA GLY A 924 3.40 9.71 15.64
C GLY A 924 4.80 9.13 15.42
N PHE A 925 5.18 8.12 16.23
CA PHE A 925 6.38 7.32 15.98
C PHE A 925 6.28 6.47 14.70
N GLU A 926 5.10 6.12 14.22
CA GLU A 926 4.93 5.29 13.01
C GLU A 926 4.85 6.12 11.71
N ALA A 927 4.50 7.41 11.80
CA ALA A 927 4.46 8.32 10.65
C ALA A 927 5.86 8.78 10.19
N GLN A 928 6.74 9.15 11.13
CA GLN A 928 8.08 9.60 10.77
C GLN A 928 8.94 8.43 10.28
N SER A 929 9.63 8.62 9.15
CA SER A 929 10.51 7.61 8.53
C SER A 929 9.84 6.25 8.29
N GLY A 930 8.52 6.23 8.02
CA GLY A 930 7.75 5.02 7.67
C GLY A 930 7.63 3.97 8.79
N GLY A 931 7.98 4.33 10.02
CA GLY A 931 7.63 3.60 11.22
C GLY A 931 8.34 2.27 11.47
N ILE A 932 7.91 1.63 12.57
CA ILE A 932 8.51 0.42 13.13
C ILE A 932 8.54 -0.75 12.13
N GLU A 933 7.53 -0.89 11.28
CA GLU A 933 7.43 -1.98 10.31
C GLU A 933 8.64 -2.06 9.36
N ARG A 934 9.16 -0.92 8.87
CA ARG A 934 10.34 -0.94 7.98
C ARG A 934 11.59 -1.43 8.71
N ALA A 935 11.69 -1.21 10.02
CA ALA A 935 12.72 -1.80 10.85
C ALA A 935 12.46 -3.30 11.08
N LEU A 936 11.24 -3.73 11.38
CA LEU A 936 10.91 -5.16 11.55
C LEU A 936 11.27 -5.99 10.31
N TRP A 937 11.03 -5.47 9.10
CA TRP A 937 11.43 -6.14 7.87
C TRP A 937 12.95 -6.19 7.74
N ARG A 938 13.64 -5.04 7.82
CA ARG A 938 15.12 -4.99 7.71
C ARG A 938 15.81 -5.87 8.75
N GLU A 939 15.31 -5.88 9.99
CA GLU A 939 15.80 -6.74 11.08
C GLU A 939 15.57 -8.22 10.76
N ALA A 940 14.40 -8.61 10.26
CA ALA A 940 14.12 -10.00 9.90
C ALA A 940 14.97 -10.50 8.72
N ASP A 941 15.13 -9.69 7.66
CA ASP A 941 15.99 -10.02 6.52
C ASP A 941 17.48 -10.06 6.90
N THR A 942 17.92 -9.16 7.78
CA THR A 942 19.31 -9.15 8.25
C THR A 942 19.57 -10.30 9.25
N GLN A 943 18.62 -10.64 10.13
CA GLN A 943 18.72 -11.85 10.98
C GLN A 943 18.72 -13.12 10.13
N ALA A 944 17.97 -13.17 9.03
CA ALA A 944 17.99 -14.29 8.10
C ALA A 944 19.38 -14.56 7.48
N ILE A 945 20.18 -13.51 7.27
CA ILE A 945 21.59 -13.62 6.87
C ILE A 945 22.43 -14.11 8.05
N CYS A 946 22.32 -13.48 9.23
CA CYS A 946 23.04 -13.89 10.44
C CYS A 946 22.84 -15.38 10.78
N TYR A 947 21.62 -15.92 10.64
CA TYR A 947 21.37 -17.33 10.91
C TYR A 947 22.18 -18.30 10.04
N LYS A 948 22.75 -17.85 8.91
CA LYS A 948 23.64 -18.66 8.07
C LYS A 948 25.14 -18.42 8.31
N SER A 949 25.54 -17.51 9.20
CA SER A 949 26.96 -17.34 9.53
C SER A 949 27.47 -18.44 10.46
N GLU A 950 28.78 -18.67 10.41
CA GLU A 950 29.49 -19.48 11.40
C GLU A 950 29.40 -18.84 12.79
N ASP A 951 29.37 -17.50 12.85
CA ASP A 951 29.31 -16.72 14.09
C ASP A 951 28.02 -16.98 14.89
N MET A 952 26.88 -17.18 14.22
CA MET A 952 25.63 -17.59 14.90
C MET A 952 25.73 -19.01 15.47
N THR A 953 26.48 -19.88 14.80
CA THR A 953 26.69 -21.26 15.27
C THR A 953 27.61 -21.27 16.50
N GLU A 954 28.72 -20.55 16.43
CA GLU A 954 29.70 -20.33 17.50
C GLU A 954 29.10 -19.58 18.71
N GLY A 955 28.29 -18.55 18.49
CA GLY A 955 27.61 -17.80 19.56
C GLY A 955 26.63 -18.66 20.37
N LEU A 956 25.96 -19.62 19.72
CA LEU A 956 25.10 -20.59 20.39
C LEU A 956 25.90 -21.68 21.12
N ASP A 957 27.01 -22.16 20.54
CA ASP A 957 27.83 -23.21 21.14
C ASP A 957 28.65 -22.69 22.33
N ALA A 958 29.20 -21.47 22.25
CA ALA A 958 29.85 -20.78 23.36
C ALA A 958 28.93 -20.62 24.58
N ILE A 959 27.65 -20.30 24.37
CA ILE A 959 26.62 -20.23 25.43
C ILE A 959 26.28 -21.62 26.00
N GLY A 960 26.26 -22.66 25.16
CA GLY A 960 26.10 -24.05 25.62
C GLY A 960 27.26 -24.53 26.50
N GLU A 961 28.48 -24.12 26.17
CA GLU A 961 29.72 -24.48 26.86
C GLU A 961 30.04 -23.57 28.05
N GLY A 962 29.41 -22.39 28.15
CA GLY A 962 29.60 -21.43 29.24
C GLY A 962 30.86 -20.58 29.12
N ARG A 963 31.29 -20.29 27.88
CA ARG A 963 32.47 -19.48 27.53
C ARG A 963 32.10 -18.27 26.69
N ASP A 964 33.06 -17.38 26.47
CA ASP A 964 32.93 -16.31 25.47
C ASP A 964 33.08 -16.87 24.03
N PRO A 965 32.39 -16.29 23.04
CA PRO A 965 32.50 -16.68 21.63
C PRO A 965 33.73 -16.07 20.95
N VAL A 966 34.26 -16.76 19.95
CA VAL A 966 35.42 -16.37 19.14
C VAL A 966 35.03 -16.36 17.67
N PHE A 967 34.47 -15.23 17.23
CA PHE A 967 34.17 -14.93 15.83
C PHE A 967 35.47 -14.79 15.02
N LYS A 968 35.51 -15.32 13.79
CA LYS A 968 36.77 -15.50 13.02
C LYS A 968 36.78 -14.88 11.63
N ASN A 969 35.62 -14.51 11.11
CA ASN A 969 35.45 -13.98 9.76
C ASN A 969 35.26 -12.46 9.83
N PHE A 970 35.91 -11.74 8.90
CA PHE A 970 35.86 -10.29 8.71
C PHE A 970 35.72 -10.00 7.21
#